data_AF-A0A2E0X0J0-F1
#
_entry.id   AF-A0A2E0X0J0-F1
#
_cell.length_a   1.000
_cell.length_b   1.000
_cell.length_c   1.000
_cell.angle_alpha   90.00
_cell.angle_beta   90.00
_cell.angle_gamma   90.00
#
_symmetry.space_group_name_H-M   'P 1'
#
loop_
_entity.id
_entity.type
_entity.pdbx_description
1 polymer ?
#
loop_
_entity_poly.entity_id
_entity_poly.type
_entity_poly.pdbx_seq_one_letter_code
_entity_poly.pdbx_strand_id
1 'polypeptide(L)'
;MATAMHAPCIPPLLAALLVLGVFLPGTVSPSAEAAGVKPAEEWMAEWIGVIGGSKPNTWICYRKRIRLDAPPQQAFARIACDSKYWLWINGDLVVFEGQLKRGPTPHDTYFDRVDLTPWLRAGDNTIAVLMWHFGVHGYSHNSSGAAALIFDARVDGRPLLSDVTWKAKVHPAFGTTIPPKDNVRQPEPNLRFDARHDLGRWQEPGFDDDDWGPSMALGRAGTEPWGRLYERPIPLWRDSGLLEYPSVTRSRDAHGDQVITGRLPHNCQATPYLKVRAPAGRVIRIETDQQDHYARLALIETHRHEYVTRAGEQEFELPAWINGHEIRYAASPDVEFLTVLYRETSYDAEQVGAFHCDDPRLNQLWEESRRTLCVNMRDTYMDCPDRERAQWWGDVVSQLGEAFYVFDARHGPRLARKAIYELCRWQRANGVLYSPVPSGVRRPGIEFPLDGSWDQELPQQMLASVGWYGFWTFYRYTGDEATIVANYPAVKRYLDLWNLGDDGLVVHRSGDWDWTDWGDDIDVPVVENAWYYLALRGAAAMAGVAGHEADVVQYDRRMASIRANFNAAFWQGDEYRSPGYGGATDDRANAMAVVAGLAPPQRYAAVTLILQRERHASPYMEKYVLEALMLMDQPVVAQQRMTERYAFMLADDQSTLWELFEDISGEGSGALGRGTFNHAWSGGPLTILSQYVAGVSPIKPAFEEFRVRPQLGALRQVDCSVPTPLGTIRCRIDATARTRQLFVSAPDGSAARVDLPDGWIDADSTVRVNDVVVWDAGRRTAVSSPVAVESAERDRPVFLAPAGDWRLTVTSAAAADGNRASAAGIVD
;
A
#
# COMPACT_ATOMS: atom_id res chain seq x y z
N MET A 1 35.40 60.65 13.69
CA MET A 1 36.52 60.37 14.62
C MET A 1 36.79 58.87 14.53
N ALA A 2 37.68 58.44 13.63
CA ALA A 2 39.11 58.12 13.92
C ALA A 2 39.22 56.93 14.89
N THR A 3 39.91 55.81 14.66
CA THR A 3 40.96 55.36 13.70
C THR A 3 41.13 53.84 13.96
N ALA A 4 41.03 52.97 12.95
CA ALA A 4 42.14 52.26 12.27
C ALA A 4 43.19 51.55 13.17
N MET A 5 43.40 50.24 12.95
CA MET A 5 44.74 49.69 12.73
C MET A 5 44.70 48.37 11.92
N HIS A 6 45.58 48.33 10.91
CA HIS A 6 45.81 47.30 9.91
C HIS A 6 46.71 46.16 10.40
N ALA A 7 46.61 44.99 9.76
CA ALA A 7 47.66 43.98 9.70
C ALA A 7 48.24 43.92 8.26
N PRO A 8 49.55 43.62 8.07
CA PRO A 8 50.27 43.91 6.84
C PRO A 8 50.42 42.71 5.88
N CYS A 9 50.69 43.03 4.61
CA CYS A 9 51.15 42.15 3.54
C CYS A 9 52.66 41.86 3.60
N ILE A 10 53.10 40.67 3.16
CA ILE A 10 54.46 40.38 2.65
C ILE A 10 54.36 39.46 1.40
N PRO A 11 55.21 39.61 0.35
CA PRO A 11 54.98 39.14 -1.03
C PRO A 11 55.85 37.90 -1.43
N PRO A 12 55.86 37.44 -2.71
CA PRO A 12 56.11 36.04 -3.12
C PRO A 12 57.54 35.75 -3.58
N LEU A 13 57.94 34.45 -3.61
CA LEU A 13 59.08 33.99 -4.41
C LEU A 13 59.04 32.49 -4.76
N LEU A 14 59.39 32.20 -6.02
CA LEU A 14 59.48 30.91 -6.71
C LEU A 14 60.66 30.02 -6.27
N ALA A 15 60.49 28.69 -6.48
CA ALA A 15 61.42 27.68 -7.05
C ALA A 15 61.29 26.34 -6.28
N ALA A 16 60.61 25.30 -6.77
CA ALA A 16 60.99 24.34 -7.83
C ALA A 16 62.06 23.30 -7.43
N LEU A 17 61.64 22.05 -7.16
CA LEU A 17 62.29 20.76 -7.50
C LEU A 17 61.41 19.59 -6.98
N LEU A 18 60.53 18.98 -7.81
CA LEU A 18 60.71 17.76 -8.63
C LEU A 18 60.97 16.47 -7.82
N VAL A 19 60.01 15.51 -7.84
CA VAL A 19 60.20 14.11 -8.28
C VAL A 19 58.83 13.50 -8.63
N LEU A 20 58.82 12.74 -9.74
CA LEU A 20 57.72 12.07 -10.43
C LEU A 20 56.90 11.10 -9.55
N GLY A 21 55.59 11.06 -9.82
CA GLY A 21 54.71 9.94 -9.54
C GLY A 21 53.57 9.92 -10.56
N VAL A 22 53.70 9.05 -11.56
CA VAL A 22 52.70 8.80 -12.60
C VAL A 22 51.41 8.30 -11.95
N PHE A 23 50.33 9.09 -11.99
CA PHE A 23 48.98 8.58 -11.70
C PHE A 23 48.43 7.90 -12.97
N LEU A 24 48.46 6.57 -12.96
CA LEU A 24 47.60 5.74 -13.80
C LEU A 24 46.12 6.09 -13.51
N PRO A 25 45.23 6.06 -14.51
CA PRO A 25 43.81 6.21 -14.26
C PRO A 25 43.34 5.01 -13.42
N GLY A 26 42.98 5.29 -12.17
CA GLY A 26 42.34 4.33 -11.29
C GLY A 26 41.02 3.89 -11.92
N THR A 27 40.91 2.57 -12.10
CA THR A 27 39.72 1.85 -12.51
C THR A 27 38.51 2.30 -11.68
N VAL A 28 37.49 2.80 -12.38
CA VAL A 28 36.16 3.05 -11.84
C VAL A 28 35.65 1.75 -11.22
N SER A 29 35.36 1.75 -9.92
CA SER A 29 34.67 0.65 -9.25
C SER A 29 33.29 0.44 -9.88
N PRO A 30 32.89 -0.80 -10.24
CA PRO A 30 31.59 -1.08 -10.82
C PRO A 30 30.55 -1.11 -9.70
N SER A 31 30.00 0.05 -9.32
CA SER A 31 28.90 0.13 -8.34
C SER A 31 27.59 0.66 -8.94
N ALA A 32 27.49 0.75 -10.27
CA ALA A 32 26.29 1.17 -10.98
C ALA A 32 25.60 0.04 -11.76
N GLU A 33 26.27 -1.09 -12.00
CA GLU A 33 25.72 -2.21 -12.79
C GLU A 33 24.81 -3.16 -11.98
N ALA A 34 24.79 -3.04 -10.64
CA ALA A 34 23.99 -3.93 -9.77
C ALA A 34 22.49 -3.56 -9.67
N ALA A 35 22.02 -2.50 -10.33
CA ALA A 35 20.62 -2.05 -10.23
C ALA A 35 19.76 -2.34 -11.47
N GLY A 36 20.29 -2.97 -12.53
CA GLY A 36 19.51 -3.23 -13.74
C GLY A 36 18.96 -1.98 -14.44
N VAL A 37 19.39 -0.78 -14.02
CA VAL A 37 19.01 0.48 -14.63
C VAL A 37 19.87 0.64 -15.88
N LYS A 38 19.30 0.29 -17.05
CA LYS A 38 19.83 0.80 -18.32
C LYS A 38 20.03 2.31 -18.15
N PRO A 39 21.15 2.90 -18.62
CA PRO A 39 21.26 4.36 -18.66
C PRO A 39 20.00 4.88 -19.35
N ALA A 40 19.19 5.66 -18.64
CA ALA A 40 17.98 6.22 -19.22
C ALA A 40 18.39 6.97 -20.49
N GLU A 41 17.67 6.75 -21.60
CA GLU A 41 17.88 7.52 -22.84
C GLU A 41 17.94 9.00 -22.48
N GLU A 42 18.93 9.73 -23.00
CA GLU A 42 19.06 11.16 -22.69
C GLU A 42 17.78 11.89 -23.06
N TRP A 43 17.32 12.77 -22.18
CA TRP A 43 16.16 13.64 -22.44
C TRP A 43 16.59 14.75 -23.39
N MET A 44 15.87 14.89 -24.50
CA MET A 44 16.09 15.94 -25.50
C MET A 44 15.03 17.04 -25.42
N ALA A 45 13.89 16.79 -24.78
CA ALA A 45 12.85 17.78 -24.56
C ALA A 45 13.19 18.78 -23.44
N GLU A 46 12.49 19.91 -23.44
CA GLU A 46 12.57 20.92 -22.38
C GLU A 46 11.29 20.92 -21.54
N TRP A 47 11.42 21.20 -20.25
CA TRP A 47 10.29 21.59 -19.42
C TRP A 47 9.65 22.85 -19.99
N ILE A 48 8.34 22.82 -20.17
CA ILE A 48 7.55 23.95 -20.68
C ILE A 48 6.46 24.37 -19.70
N GLY A 49 6.20 25.67 -19.65
CA GLY A 49 5.20 26.31 -18.81
C GLY A 49 4.35 27.33 -19.57
N VAL A 50 3.57 28.07 -18.81
CA VAL A 50 2.83 29.26 -19.28
C VAL A 50 3.59 30.54 -18.92
N ILE A 51 3.42 31.56 -19.76
CA ILE A 51 3.96 32.90 -19.50
C ILE A 51 3.32 33.46 -18.22
N GLY A 52 4.15 33.95 -17.29
CA GLY A 52 3.69 34.48 -15.99
C GLY A 52 3.69 33.47 -14.85
N GLY A 53 4.04 32.20 -15.12
CA GLY A 53 4.13 31.14 -14.11
C GLY A 53 2.77 30.59 -13.66
N SER A 54 2.78 29.77 -12.62
CA SER A 54 1.60 29.11 -12.06
C SER A 54 1.38 29.49 -10.60
N LYS A 55 0.15 29.33 -10.14
CA LYS A 55 -0.24 29.37 -8.73
C LYS A 55 -0.72 27.98 -8.29
N PRO A 56 -0.91 27.73 -6.99
CA PRO A 56 -1.66 26.56 -6.55
C PRO A 56 -2.99 26.39 -7.29
N ASN A 57 -3.38 25.15 -7.55
CA ASN A 57 -4.59 24.78 -8.29
C ASN A 57 -4.67 25.37 -9.72
N THR A 58 -3.55 25.45 -10.44
CA THR A 58 -3.56 25.92 -11.84
C THR A 58 -3.78 24.75 -12.79
N TRP A 59 -4.72 24.92 -13.72
CA TRP A 59 -4.96 23.99 -14.82
C TRP A 59 -4.45 24.58 -16.13
N ILE A 60 -3.59 23.86 -16.84
CA ILE A 60 -2.94 24.34 -18.06
C ILE A 60 -3.24 23.38 -19.20
N CYS A 61 -3.76 23.91 -20.29
CA CYS A 61 -3.90 23.20 -21.54
C CYS A 61 -2.65 23.42 -22.39
N TYR A 62 -2.08 22.33 -22.90
CA TYR A 62 -1.03 22.34 -23.90
C TYR A 62 -1.53 21.70 -25.18
N ARG A 63 -1.19 22.30 -26.34
CA ARG A 63 -1.56 21.80 -27.66
C ARG A 63 -0.38 21.81 -28.62
N LYS A 64 -0.26 20.74 -29.40
CA LYS A 64 0.71 20.61 -30.48
C LYS A 64 0.07 19.96 -31.69
N ARG A 65 0.30 20.55 -32.87
CA ARG A 65 -0.02 19.94 -34.16
C ARG A 65 1.24 19.41 -34.81
N ILE A 66 1.16 18.21 -35.36
CA ILE A 66 2.19 17.62 -36.20
C ILE A 66 1.57 17.05 -37.46
N ARG A 67 2.38 16.85 -38.50
CA ARG A 67 1.96 16.17 -39.72
C ARG A 67 2.84 14.97 -39.96
N LEU A 68 2.23 13.82 -40.22
CA LEU A 68 2.91 12.57 -40.52
C LEU A 68 2.62 12.13 -41.95
N ASP A 69 3.65 11.68 -42.66
CA ASP A 69 3.50 11.21 -44.06
C ASP A 69 2.73 9.88 -44.15
N ALA A 70 2.86 9.06 -43.11
CA ALA A 70 2.20 7.76 -42.95
C ALA A 70 1.90 7.53 -41.46
N PRO A 71 1.01 6.58 -41.10
CA PRO A 71 0.84 6.16 -39.71
C PRO A 71 2.17 5.59 -39.19
N PRO A 72 2.56 5.89 -37.94
CA PRO A 72 3.86 5.45 -37.44
C PRO A 72 3.90 3.95 -37.17
N GLN A 73 5.08 3.35 -37.30
CA GLN A 73 5.32 1.98 -36.85
C GLN A 73 5.60 1.92 -35.36
N GLN A 74 6.28 2.94 -34.82
CA GLN A 74 6.55 3.08 -33.40
C GLN A 74 6.49 4.55 -32.98
N ALA A 75 5.70 4.83 -31.95
CA ALA A 75 5.65 6.12 -31.31
C ALA A 75 5.55 5.98 -29.80
N PHE A 76 6.61 6.31 -29.06
CA PHE A 76 6.60 6.31 -27.60
C PHE A 76 6.90 7.70 -27.06
N ALA A 77 6.13 8.11 -26.05
CA ALA A 77 6.35 9.35 -25.31
C ALA A 77 6.77 9.05 -23.88
N ARG A 78 7.75 9.82 -23.40
CA ARG A 78 8.06 9.96 -21.98
C ARG A 78 7.47 11.29 -21.54
N ILE A 79 6.59 11.25 -20.54
CA ILE A 79 5.81 12.41 -20.11
C ILE A 79 6.00 12.59 -18.61
N ALA A 80 6.43 13.77 -18.19
CA ALA A 80 6.40 14.16 -16.78
C ALA A 80 5.76 15.52 -16.61
N CYS A 81 5.08 15.71 -15.49
CA CYS A 81 4.54 16.99 -15.08
C CYS A 81 4.56 17.19 -13.57
N ASP A 82 4.37 18.42 -13.14
CA ASP A 82 3.97 18.73 -11.77
C ASP A 82 2.56 19.36 -11.80
N SER A 83 1.47 18.64 -11.49
CA SER A 83 1.41 17.42 -10.64
C SER A 83 0.68 16.22 -11.27
N LYS A 84 -0.32 16.43 -12.12
CA LYS A 84 -1.09 15.38 -12.82
C LYS A 84 -1.42 15.80 -14.26
N TYR A 85 -1.64 14.86 -15.17
CA TYR A 85 -2.06 15.19 -16.54
C TYR A 85 -3.13 14.26 -17.13
N TRP A 86 -3.84 14.72 -18.14
CA TRP A 86 -4.69 13.92 -19.03
C TRP A 86 -4.23 14.15 -20.47
N LEU A 87 -4.14 13.08 -21.26
CA LEU A 87 -3.61 13.12 -22.63
C LEU A 87 -4.70 12.74 -23.63
N TRP A 88 -4.86 13.57 -24.65
CA TRP A 88 -5.65 13.26 -25.84
C TRP A 88 -4.78 13.29 -27.08
N ILE A 89 -5.05 12.36 -27.99
CA ILE A 89 -4.49 12.34 -29.33
C ILE A 89 -5.66 12.32 -30.30
N ASN A 90 -5.75 13.31 -31.17
CA ASN A 90 -6.82 13.45 -32.16
C ASN A 90 -8.25 13.50 -31.58
N GLY A 91 -8.40 13.92 -30.32
CA GLY A 91 -9.68 13.95 -29.61
C GLY A 91 -9.94 12.70 -28.76
N ASP A 92 -9.21 11.62 -28.98
CA ASP A 92 -9.33 10.38 -28.20
C ASP A 92 -8.52 10.48 -26.91
N LEU A 93 -9.14 10.14 -25.79
CA LEU A 93 -8.52 10.10 -24.46
C LEU A 93 -7.57 8.89 -24.37
N VAL A 94 -6.27 9.16 -24.32
CA VAL A 94 -5.20 8.15 -24.28
C VAL A 94 -4.77 7.83 -22.86
N VAL A 95 -4.69 8.84 -21.99
CA VAL A 95 -4.36 8.68 -20.57
C VAL A 95 -5.37 9.45 -19.75
N PHE A 96 -6.12 8.74 -18.91
CA PHE A 96 -6.96 9.33 -17.87
C PHE A 96 -6.18 9.35 -16.56
N GLU A 97 -5.71 10.54 -16.17
CA GLU A 97 -4.83 10.79 -15.02
C GLU A 97 -3.47 10.05 -15.10
N GLY A 98 -2.53 10.63 -15.82
CA GLY A 98 -1.11 10.29 -15.76
C GLY A 98 -0.38 11.06 -14.65
N GLN A 99 0.92 10.75 -14.53
CA GLN A 99 1.86 11.22 -13.52
C GLN A 99 1.58 10.65 -12.12
N LEU A 100 2.64 10.19 -11.45
CA LEU A 100 2.59 9.89 -10.02
C LEU A 100 2.81 11.15 -9.19
N LYS A 101 2.18 11.21 -8.02
CA LYS A 101 2.52 12.23 -7.02
C LYS A 101 4.05 12.31 -6.84
N ARG A 102 4.57 13.54 -6.94
CA ARG A 102 6.01 13.82 -6.83
C ARG A 102 6.59 13.35 -5.49
N GLY A 103 7.68 12.58 -5.58
CA GLY A 103 8.50 12.19 -4.45
C GLY A 103 9.31 10.88 -4.56
N PRO A 104 9.88 10.48 -5.72
CA PRO A 104 10.85 9.37 -5.75
C PRO A 104 12.07 9.61 -4.84
N THR A 105 12.42 10.88 -4.67
CA THR A 105 13.30 11.45 -3.65
C THR A 105 12.69 12.81 -3.23
N PRO A 106 13.24 13.51 -2.22
CA PRO A 106 12.77 14.86 -1.89
C PRO A 106 12.83 15.87 -3.04
N HIS A 107 13.68 15.66 -4.06
CA HIS A 107 13.95 16.66 -5.11
C HIS A 107 13.61 16.19 -6.53
N ASP A 108 13.25 14.92 -6.71
CA ASP A 108 13.12 14.31 -8.03
C ASP A 108 11.65 14.09 -8.41
N THR A 109 11.37 13.81 -9.69
CA THR A 109 10.01 13.67 -10.25
C THR A 109 9.85 12.36 -11.02
N TYR A 110 8.66 11.76 -11.00
CA TYR A 110 8.36 10.58 -11.82
C TYR A 110 8.05 10.97 -13.27
N PHE A 111 8.19 10.05 -14.23
CA PHE A 111 7.68 10.19 -15.59
C PHE A 111 6.98 8.89 -16.05
N ASP A 112 5.98 9.03 -16.91
CA ASP A 112 5.29 7.91 -17.55
C ASP A 112 5.88 7.62 -18.93
N ARG A 113 5.84 6.36 -19.36
CA ARG A 113 6.10 5.94 -20.74
C ARG A 113 4.78 5.50 -21.37
N VAL A 114 4.37 6.17 -22.45
CA VAL A 114 3.07 5.98 -23.12
C VAL A 114 3.29 5.60 -24.59
N ASP A 115 2.61 4.55 -25.04
CA ASP A 115 2.57 4.15 -26.45
C ASP A 115 1.53 4.99 -27.21
N LEU A 116 2.02 5.82 -28.12
CA LEU A 116 1.21 6.68 -28.99
C LEU A 116 0.92 6.05 -30.35
N THR A 117 1.55 4.91 -30.68
CA THR A 117 1.46 4.25 -31.98
C THR A 117 0.01 4.02 -32.43
N PRO A 118 -0.91 3.48 -31.60
CA PRO A 118 -2.27 3.20 -32.06
C PRO A 118 -3.15 4.46 -32.25
N TRP A 119 -2.68 5.63 -31.81
CA TRP A 119 -3.47 6.86 -31.77
C TRP A 119 -3.09 7.87 -32.85
N LEU A 120 -1.88 7.75 -33.40
CA LEU A 120 -1.36 8.62 -34.46
C LEU A 120 -1.73 8.07 -35.85
N ARG A 121 -2.00 8.97 -36.79
CA ARG A 121 -2.43 8.64 -38.16
C ARG A 121 -1.64 9.42 -39.21
N ALA A 122 -1.76 9.03 -40.48
CA ALA A 122 -1.26 9.85 -41.58
C ALA A 122 -1.99 11.21 -41.64
N GLY A 123 -1.28 12.24 -42.08
CA GLY A 123 -1.78 13.61 -42.14
C GLY A 123 -1.62 14.35 -40.81
N ASP A 124 -2.55 15.27 -40.54
CA ASP A 124 -2.47 16.15 -39.38
C ASP A 124 -2.93 15.41 -38.12
N ASN A 125 -2.14 15.53 -37.07
CA ASN A 125 -2.41 15.01 -35.74
C ASN A 125 -2.38 16.13 -34.72
N THR A 126 -3.27 16.04 -33.75
CA THR A 126 -3.35 16.96 -32.61
C THR A 126 -3.01 16.21 -31.34
N ILE A 127 -2.04 16.72 -30.58
CA ILE A 127 -1.70 16.27 -29.24
C ILE A 127 -2.17 17.34 -28.27
N ALA A 128 -2.96 16.94 -27.29
CA ALA A 128 -3.54 17.82 -26.29
C ALA A 128 -3.29 17.26 -24.88
N VAL A 129 -2.78 18.09 -23.98
CA VAL A 129 -2.49 17.71 -22.59
C VAL A 129 -3.16 18.70 -21.65
N LEU A 130 -4.03 18.20 -20.77
CA LEU A 130 -4.54 18.97 -19.63
C LEU A 130 -3.65 18.66 -18.44
N MET A 131 -2.99 19.66 -17.88
CA MET A 131 -2.14 19.49 -16.70
C MET A 131 -2.79 20.17 -15.50
N TRP A 132 -2.83 19.49 -14.36
CA TRP A 132 -3.22 20.05 -13.08
C TRP A 132 -1.99 20.19 -12.19
N HIS A 133 -1.67 21.42 -11.83
CA HIS A 133 -0.66 21.74 -10.83
C HIS A 133 -1.32 21.99 -9.49
N PHE A 134 -1.08 21.09 -8.53
CA PHE A 134 -1.55 21.26 -7.15
C PHE A 134 -0.91 22.49 -6.52
N GLY A 135 0.42 22.59 -6.61
CA GLY A 135 1.21 23.71 -6.11
C GLY A 135 1.32 23.83 -4.60
N VAL A 136 0.85 22.83 -3.84
CA VAL A 136 0.94 22.76 -2.37
C VAL A 136 1.50 21.42 -1.92
N HIS A 137 2.11 21.39 -0.74
CA HIS A 137 2.54 20.15 -0.11
C HIS A 137 1.33 19.34 0.39
N GLY A 138 1.57 18.07 0.70
CA GLY A 138 0.67 17.24 1.49
C GLY A 138 1.40 16.01 2.01
N TYR A 139 0.69 15.14 2.72
CA TYR A 139 1.26 13.94 3.34
C TYR A 139 1.55 12.81 2.34
N SER A 140 1.33 13.06 1.05
CA SER A 140 1.56 12.14 -0.06
C SER A 140 2.21 12.79 -1.28
N HIS A 141 2.65 14.05 -1.17
CA HIS A 141 3.19 14.80 -2.30
C HIS A 141 4.14 15.90 -1.86
N ASN A 142 5.29 15.97 -2.52
CA ASN A 142 6.21 17.08 -2.36
C ASN A 142 6.17 18.02 -3.57
N SER A 143 5.40 19.10 -3.48
CA SER A 143 5.31 20.13 -4.52
C SER A 143 6.69 20.71 -4.86
N SER A 144 6.98 20.85 -6.15
CA SER A 144 8.15 21.62 -6.62
C SER A 144 7.95 23.14 -6.51
N GLY A 145 6.70 23.58 -6.28
CA GLY A 145 6.31 24.99 -6.29
C GLY A 145 6.15 25.61 -7.69
N ALA A 146 6.40 24.85 -8.77
CA ALA A 146 6.30 25.34 -10.13
C ALA A 146 5.67 24.32 -11.10
N ALA A 147 4.63 24.74 -11.81
CA ALA A 147 3.98 23.93 -12.83
C ALA A 147 4.88 23.80 -14.06
N ALA A 148 5.06 22.57 -14.55
CA ALA A 148 5.73 22.31 -15.81
C ALA A 148 5.30 20.98 -16.41
N LEU A 149 5.38 20.90 -17.74
CA LEU A 149 5.22 19.69 -18.53
C LEU A 149 6.53 19.43 -19.30
N ILE A 150 7.00 18.20 -19.33
CA ILE A 150 8.01 17.75 -20.29
C ILE A 150 7.46 16.56 -21.07
N PHE A 151 7.59 16.61 -22.38
CA PHE A 151 7.07 15.63 -23.33
C PHE A 151 8.19 15.27 -24.29
N ASP A 152 8.76 14.08 -24.15
CA ASP A 152 9.86 13.60 -24.98
C ASP A 152 9.43 12.34 -25.73
N ALA A 153 9.13 12.50 -27.02
CA ALA A 153 8.66 11.40 -27.86
C ALA A 153 9.50 11.21 -29.12
N ARG A 154 9.49 9.97 -29.61
CA ARG A 154 10.02 9.59 -30.93
C ARG A 154 8.91 8.98 -31.75
N VAL A 155 8.72 9.47 -32.96
CA VAL A 155 7.76 8.94 -33.94
C VAL A 155 8.57 8.43 -35.14
N ASP A 156 8.75 7.12 -35.23
CA ASP A 156 9.68 6.46 -36.18
C ASP A 156 11.09 7.10 -36.18
N GLY A 157 11.62 7.35 -34.97
CA GLY A 157 12.92 7.99 -34.77
C GLY A 157 12.93 9.52 -34.90
N ARG A 158 11.86 10.15 -35.44
CA ARG A 158 11.75 11.62 -35.52
C ARG A 158 11.34 12.21 -34.16
N PRO A 159 12.00 13.28 -33.68
CA PRO A 159 11.66 13.91 -32.40
C PRO A 159 10.29 14.60 -32.43
N LEU A 160 9.48 14.34 -31.41
CA LEU A 160 8.33 15.15 -30.99
C LEU A 160 8.59 15.57 -29.54
N LEU A 161 9.12 16.78 -29.37
CA LEU A 161 9.62 17.26 -28.09
C LEU A 161 8.78 18.45 -27.61
N SER A 162 8.63 18.60 -26.29
CA SER A 162 8.16 19.84 -25.68
C SER A 162 9.21 20.93 -25.84
N ASP A 163 8.77 22.05 -26.39
CA ASP A 163 9.54 23.26 -26.65
C ASP A 163 8.58 24.46 -26.76
N VAL A 164 9.11 25.64 -27.04
CA VAL A 164 8.35 26.89 -27.20
C VAL A 164 7.34 26.90 -28.37
N THR A 165 7.36 25.89 -29.24
CA THR A 165 6.43 25.79 -30.38
C THR A 165 5.13 25.09 -30.00
N TRP A 166 5.03 24.52 -28.80
CA TRP A 166 3.76 24.13 -28.22
C TRP A 166 2.95 25.37 -27.87
N LYS A 167 1.63 25.32 -28.06
CA LYS A 167 0.72 26.34 -27.56
C LYS A 167 0.31 25.99 -26.13
N ALA A 168 0.19 26.99 -25.27
CA ALA A 168 -0.20 26.80 -23.88
C ALA A 168 -1.20 27.87 -23.44
N LYS A 169 -2.20 27.48 -22.63
CA LYS A 169 -3.20 28.39 -22.06
C LYS A 169 -3.65 27.88 -20.70
N VAL A 170 -3.71 28.78 -19.72
CA VAL A 170 -4.37 28.47 -18.44
C VAL A 170 -5.86 28.29 -18.70
N HIS A 171 -6.42 27.17 -18.25
CA HIS A 171 -7.84 26.87 -18.43
C HIS A 171 -8.68 27.73 -17.47
N PRO A 172 -9.47 28.71 -17.96
CA PRO A 172 -10.05 29.73 -17.10
C PRO A 172 -11.27 29.25 -16.31
N ALA A 173 -11.85 28.10 -16.66
CA ALA A 173 -12.96 27.52 -15.91
C ALA A 173 -12.55 26.90 -14.56
N PHE A 174 -11.32 26.44 -14.38
CA PHE A 174 -10.92 25.79 -13.13
C PHE A 174 -10.54 26.82 -12.06
N GLY A 175 -10.99 26.58 -10.84
CA GLY A 175 -10.66 27.37 -9.66
C GLY A 175 -10.86 26.59 -8.37
N THR A 176 -10.75 27.30 -7.25
CA THR A 176 -10.96 26.75 -5.91
C THR A 176 -12.41 26.95 -5.47
N THR A 177 -12.92 26.02 -4.68
CA THR A 177 -14.24 26.12 -4.06
C THR A 177 -14.34 27.29 -3.08
N ILE A 178 -15.57 27.73 -2.82
CA ILE A 178 -15.82 28.68 -1.73
C ILE A 178 -15.63 27.99 -0.37
N PRO A 179 -15.34 28.76 0.70
CA PRO A 179 -15.10 28.23 2.03
C PRO A 179 -16.07 27.14 2.51
N PRO A 180 -15.59 26.29 3.43
CA PRO A 180 -14.26 26.35 4.07
C PRO A 180 -13.14 25.74 3.24
N LYS A 181 -11.93 25.82 3.79
CA LYS A 181 -10.68 25.55 3.07
C LYS A 181 -10.36 24.06 3.03
N ASP A 182 -9.58 23.69 2.02
CA ASP A 182 -9.07 22.34 1.82
C ASP A 182 -8.30 21.80 3.03
N ASN A 183 -8.37 20.48 3.19
CA ASN A 183 -7.60 19.74 4.17
C ASN A 183 -6.10 19.76 3.81
N VAL A 184 -5.28 20.41 4.63
CA VAL A 184 -3.83 20.60 4.40
C VAL A 184 -3.02 19.29 4.32
N ARG A 185 -3.59 18.16 4.76
CA ARG A 185 -2.95 16.84 4.62
C ARG A 185 -3.00 16.35 3.17
N GLN A 186 -4.03 16.76 2.42
CA GLN A 186 -4.16 16.44 1.01
C GLN A 186 -3.49 17.51 0.15
N PRO A 187 -2.66 17.12 -0.83
CA PRO A 187 -2.13 18.06 -1.80
C PRO A 187 -3.15 18.46 -2.87
N GLU A 188 -4.18 17.65 -3.11
CA GLU A 188 -5.21 17.92 -4.11
C GLU A 188 -6.26 18.91 -3.58
N PRO A 189 -6.40 20.11 -4.18
CA PRO A 189 -7.43 21.05 -3.76
C PRO A 189 -8.83 20.61 -4.24
N ASN A 190 -9.86 21.04 -3.52
CA ASN A 190 -11.23 20.93 -4.00
C ASN A 190 -11.41 21.76 -5.28
N LEU A 191 -12.09 21.17 -6.25
CA LEU A 191 -12.25 21.77 -7.58
C LEU A 191 -13.57 22.50 -7.70
N ARG A 192 -13.48 23.75 -8.18
CA ARG A 192 -14.60 24.50 -8.74
C ARG A 192 -14.39 24.64 -10.25
N PHE A 193 -15.34 24.19 -11.05
CA PHE A 193 -15.32 24.37 -12.50
C PHE A 193 -16.46 25.29 -12.95
N ASP A 194 -16.15 26.41 -13.59
CA ASP A 194 -17.13 27.36 -14.12
C ASP A 194 -17.29 27.25 -15.63
N ALA A 195 -18.35 26.53 -16.06
CA ALA A 195 -18.60 26.23 -17.46
C ALA A 195 -18.92 27.47 -18.32
N ARG A 196 -19.15 28.64 -17.71
CA ARG A 196 -19.29 29.92 -18.44
C ARG A 196 -17.95 30.39 -19.02
N HIS A 197 -16.84 29.85 -18.50
CA HIS A 197 -15.47 30.14 -18.90
C HIS A 197 -14.77 28.92 -19.49
N ASP A 198 -15.52 27.87 -19.86
CA ASP A 198 -14.97 26.68 -20.47
C ASP A 198 -14.38 26.97 -21.87
N LEU A 199 -13.26 26.32 -22.20
CA LEU A 199 -12.64 26.38 -23.53
C LEU A 199 -13.35 25.44 -24.51
N GLY A 200 -14.27 24.60 -24.03
CA GLY A 200 -15.05 23.69 -24.83
C GLY A 200 -14.21 22.53 -25.33
N ARG A 201 -14.39 22.14 -26.59
CA ARG A 201 -13.72 20.97 -27.19
C ARG A 201 -12.30 21.29 -27.66
N TRP A 202 -11.51 21.89 -26.78
CA TRP A 202 -10.16 22.36 -27.10
C TRP A 202 -9.20 21.24 -27.42
N GLN A 203 -9.47 19.98 -27.04
CA GLN A 203 -8.66 18.80 -27.33
C GLN A 203 -8.82 18.27 -28.77
N GLU A 204 -9.88 18.68 -29.47
CA GLU A 204 -10.22 18.17 -30.80
C GLU A 204 -9.26 18.68 -31.90
N PRO A 205 -9.13 17.97 -33.03
CA PRO A 205 -8.32 18.41 -34.17
C PRO A 205 -8.77 19.74 -34.78
N GLY A 206 -10.09 19.98 -34.83
CA GLY A 206 -10.68 21.15 -35.49
C GLY A 206 -10.78 22.41 -34.63
N PHE A 207 -10.27 22.38 -33.40
CA PHE A 207 -10.31 23.54 -32.51
C PHE A 207 -9.35 24.64 -32.98
N ASP A 208 -9.85 25.87 -33.05
CA ASP A 208 -9.08 27.07 -33.36
C ASP A 208 -8.32 27.55 -32.11
N ASP A 209 -7.00 27.42 -32.14
CA ASP A 209 -6.10 27.81 -31.06
C ASP A 209 -5.28 29.07 -31.39
N ASP A 210 -5.69 29.88 -32.38
CA ASP A 210 -4.95 31.07 -32.83
C ASP A 210 -4.80 32.15 -31.75
N ASP A 211 -5.70 32.20 -30.76
CA ASP A 211 -5.61 33.11 -29.61
C ASP A 211 -4.73 32.56 -28.45
N TRP A 212 -4.10 31.38 -28.61
CA TRP A 212 -3.20 30.81 -27.61
C TRP A 212 -1.77 31.27 -27.83
N GLY A 213 -1.09 31.61 -26.74
CA GLY A 213 0.33 31.94 -26.76
C GLY A 213 1.23 30.71 -26.89
N PRO A 214 2.50 30.89 -27.28
CA PRO A 214 3.49 29.83 -27.17
C PRO A 214 3.73 29.44 -25.70
N SER A 215 4.21 28.23 -25.49
CA SER A 215 4.73 27.80 -24.20
C SER A 215 6.05 28.52 -23.88
N MET A 216 6.42 28.51 -22.61
CA MET A 216 7.69 29.06 -22.13
C MET A 216 8.64 27.93 -21.77
N ALA A 217 9.86 27.93 -22.32
CA ALA A 217 10.90 26.99 -21.89
C ALA A 217 11.36 27.33 -20.46
N LEU A 218 11.43 26.31 -19.60
CA LEU A 218 11.75 26.43 -18.18
C LEU A 218 13.10 25.79 -17.82
N GLY A 219 13.58 24.86 -18.64
CA GLY A 219 14.86 24.18 -18.41
C GLY A 219 14.87 22.77 -18.99
N ARG A 220 16.02 22.08 -18.87
CA ARG A 220 16.15 20.69 -19.31
C ARG A 220 15.73 19.73 -18.18
N ALA A 221 15.47 18.47 -18.52
CA ALA A 221 15.35 17.41 -17.52
C ALA A 221 16.55 17.40 -16.56
N GLY A 222 16.33 17.15 -15.26
CA GLY A 222 17.38 17.24 -14.24
C GLY A 222 17.51 18.62 -13.59
N THR A 223 16.90 19.66 -14.14
CA THR A 223 16.97 21.02 -13.57
C THR A 223 16.03 21.17 -12.38
N GLU A 224 16.47 21.89 -11.35
CA GLU A 224 15.61 22.32 -10.25
C GLU A 224 14.45 23.21 -10.76
N PRO A 225 13.25 23.14 -10.16
CA PRO A 225 12.90 22.38 -8.96
C PRO A 225 12.38 20.94 -9.24
N TRP A 226 12.38 20.49 -10.50
CA TRP A 226 11.82 19.18 -10.88
C TRP A 226 12.81 18.02 -10.74
N GLY A 227 14.11 18.33 -10.68
CA GLY A 227 15.17 17.36 -10.41
C GLY A 227 15.27 16.28 -11.48
N ARG A 228 15.82 15.12 -11.10
CA ARG A 228 15.96 13.96 -11.98
C ARG A 228 14.61 13.30 -12.21
N LEU A 229 14.51 12.65 -13.37
CA LEU A 229 13.31 11.95 -13.81
C LEU A 229 13.44 10.44 -13.56
N TYR A 230 12.50 9.89 -12.80
CA TYR A 230 12.41 8.46 -12.49
C TYR A 230 11.25 7.84 -13.25
N GLU A 231 11.48 6.73 -13.94
CA GLU A 231 10.39 6.05 -14.63
C GLU A 231 9.35 5.54 -13.61
N ARG A 232 8.07 5.68 -13.95
CA ARG A 232 6.94 5.17 -13.18
C ARG A 232 7.15 3.68 -12.86
N PRO A 233 7.34 3.29 -11.58
CA PRO A 233 7.66 1.91 -11.25
C PRO A 233 6.43 1.01 -11.12
N ILE A 234 5.21 1.53 -11.28
CA ILE A 234 3.91 0.84 -11.19
C ILE A 234 3.10 1.01 -12.50
N PRO A 235 2.11 0.15 -12.82
CA PRO A 235 1.29 0.33 -14.02
C PRO A 235 0.47 1.63 -13.97
N LEU A 236 -0.02 2.10 -15.13
CA LEU A 236 -1.07 3.13 -15.20
C LEU A 236 -2.36 2.61 -14.51
N TRP A 237 -3.33 3.50 -14.28
CA TRP A 237 -4.56 3.10 -13.60
C TRP A 237 -5.38 2.14 -14.45
N ARG A 238 -6.06 1.23 -13.77
CA ARG A 238 -7.20 0.53 -14.35
C ARG A 238 -8.32 1.55 -14.46
N ASP A 239 -8.87 1.70 -15.66
CA ASP A 239 -9.95 2.63 -15.97
C ASP A 239 -11.18 1.84 -16.46
N SER A 240 -12.33 2.01 -15.80
CA SER A 240 -13.57 1.31 -16.18
C SER A 240 -14.26 1.87 -17.41
N GLY A 241 -13.89 3.06 -17.90
CA GLY A 241 -14.80 3.88 -18.68
C GLY A 241 -15.91 4.48 -17.81
N LEU A 242 -16.85 5.19 -18.45
CA LEU A 242 -18.06 5.66 -17.76
C LEU A 242 -19.02 4.49 -17.54
N LEU A 243 -19.51 4.37 -16.31
CA LEU A 243 -20.44 3.35 -15.82
C LEU A 243 -21.73 4.01 -15.31
N GLU A 244 -22.84 3.27 -15.42
CA GLU A 244 -24.08 3.62 -14.76
C GLU A 244 -24.03 3.26 -13.27
N TYR A 245 -24.62 4.11 -12.43
CA TYR A 245 -24.80 3.77 -11.02
C TYR A 245 -25.75 2.58 -10.85
N PRO A 246 -25.42 1.59 -10.00
CA PRO A 246 -26.35 0.54 -9.58
C PRO A 246 -27.74 1.04 -9.17
N SER A 247 -27.81 2.20 -8.51
CA SER A 247 -29.08 2.90 -8.27
C SER A 247 -28.88 4.41 -8.20
N VAL A 248 -29.93 5.15 -8.59
CA VAL A 248 -29.98 6.60 -8.48
C VAL A 248 -31.26 7.00 -7.75
N THR A 249 -31.14 7.78 -6.68
CA THR A 249 -32.28 8.34 -5.94
C THR A 249 -32.35 9.86 -6.10
N ARG A 250 -33.54 10.42 -5.87
CA ARG A 250 -33.80 11.86 -5.93
C ARG A 250 -34.49 12.30 -4.65
N SER A 251 -33.97 13.35 -4.02
CA SER A 251 -34.53 13.94 -2.80
C SER A 251 -34.40 15.46 -2.82
N ARG A 252 -34.73 16.11 -1.70
CA ARG A 252 -34.48 17.53 -1.48
C ARG A 252 -33.77 17.74 -0.15
N ASP A 253 -32.85 18.69 -0.11
CA ASP A 253 -32.20 19.09 1.14
C ASP A 253 -33.06 20.08 1.95
N ALA A 254 -32.57 20.49 3.12
CA ALA A 254 -33.28 21.43 4.01
C ALA A 254 -33.51 22.82 3.38
N HIS A 255 -32.77 23.19 2.33
CA HIS A 255 -32.88 24.45 1.62
C HIS A 255 -33.81 24.36 0.40
N GLY A 256 -34.34 23.16 0.11
CA GLY A 256 -35.21 22.89 -1.04
C GLY A 256 -34.45 22.59 -2.34
N ASP A 257 -33.12 22.57 -2.30
CA ASP A 257 -32.28 22.13 -3.41
C ASP A 257 -32.58 20.65 -3.71
N GLN A 258 -32.58 20.28 -4.98
CA GLN A 258 -32.70 18.88 -5.36
C GLN A 258 -31.37 18.19 -5.12
N VAL A 259 -31.42 16.94 -4.65
CA VAL A 259 -30.25 16.10 -4.48
C VAL A 259 -30.43 14.83 -5.30
N ILE A 260 -29.49 14.56 -6.19
CA ILE A 260 -29.40 13.30 -6.93
C ILE A 260 -28.30 12.48 -6.27
N THR A 261 -28.60 11.26 -5.83
CA THR A 261 -27.61 10.38 -5.21
C THR A 261 -27.41 9.14 -6.07
N GLY A 262 -26.20 9.00 -6.64
CA GLY A 262 -25.77 7.77 -7.31
C GLY A 262 -25.09 6.85 -6.31
N ARG A 263 -25.62 5.64 -6.12
CA ARG A 263 -25.02 4.63 -5.24
C ARG A 263 -23.98 3.83 -5.99
N LEU A 264 -22.76 3.79 -5.47
CA LEU A 264 -21.65 2.99 -5.97
C LEU A 264 -21.83 1.52 -5.53
N PRO A 265 -21.24 0.54 -6.25
CA PRO A 265 -21.36 -0.87 -5.90
C PRO A 265 -20.75 -1.20 -4.52
N HIS A 266 -19.76 -0.41 -4.11
CA HIS A 266 -19.04 -0.51 -2.84
C HIS A 266 -18.24 0.81 -2.63
N ASN A 267 -17.47 0.92 -1.54
CA ASN A 267 -16.52 2.02 -1.39
C ASN A 267 -15.44 1.90 -2.47
N CYS A 268 -15.40 2.81 -3.43
CA CYS A 268 -14.43 2.77 -4.53
C CYS A 268 -13.89 4.15 -4.87
N GLN A 269 -12.73 4.22 -5.54
CA GLN A 269 -12.19 5.47 -6.07
C GLN A 269 -12.88 5.80 -7.40
N ALA A 270 -13.56 6.94 -7.49
CA ALA A 270 -14.37 7.30 -8.65
C ALA A 270 -14.26 8.77 -9.06
N THR A 271 -14.47 9.04 -10.34
CA THR A 271 -14.70 10.39 -10.90
C THR A 271 -16.15 10.52 -11.38
N PRO A 272 -16.90 11.52 -10.91
CA PRO A 272 -18.29 11.72 -11.33
C PRO A 272 -18.44 12.39 -12.69
N TYR A 273 -19.47 11.98 -13.42
CA TYR A 273 -19.90 12.58 -14.68
C TYR A 273 -21.36 13.02 -14.58
N LEU A 274 -21.66 14.22 -15.11
CA LEU A 274 -23.01 14.74 -15.19
C LEU A 274 -23.33 15.30 -16.57
N LYS A 275 -24.57 15.11 -16.99
CA LYS A 275 -25.21 15.80 -18.11
C LYS A 275 -26.45 16.52 -17.61
N VAL A 276 -26.51 17.83 -17.83
CA VAL A 276 -27.56 18.70 -17.28
C VAL A 276 -28.07 19.70 -18.30
N ARG A 277 -29.29 20.18 -18.10
CA ARG A 277 -29.83 21.38 -18.73
C ARG A 277 -30.16 22.40 -17.66
N ALA A 278 -29.57 23.60 -17.73
CA ALA A 278 -29.71 24.59 -16.67
C ALA A 278 -29.62 26.03 -17.18
N PRO A 279 -30.14 27.02 -16.43
CA PRO A 279 -29.71 28.41 -16.55
C PRO A 279 -28.21 28.55 -16.27
N ALA A 280 -27.58 29.61 -16.79
CA ALA A 280 -26.18 29.91 -16.46
C ALA A 280 -26.02 30.36 -15.00
N GLY A 281 -24.92 29.98 -14.36
CA GLY A 281 -24.52 30.43 -13.02
C GLY A 281 -25.10 29.62 -11.87
N ARG A 282 -25.80 28.49 -12.12
CA ARG A 282 -26.23 27.58 -11.05
C ARG A 282 -25.04 26.74 -10.60
N VAL A 283 -24.96 26.49 -9.29
CA VAL A 283 -23.91 25.66 -8.70
C VAL A 283 -24.48 24.28 -8.43
N ILE A 284 -23.78 23.26 -8.91
CA ILE A 284 -23.98 21.87 -8.53
C ILE A 284 -22.85 21.50 -7.57
N ARG A 285 -23.20 21.17 -6.32
CA ARG A 285 -22.25 20.62 -5.35
C ARG A 285 -22.14 19.11 -5.57
N ILE A 286 -20.91 18.60 -5.53
CA ILE A 286 -20.59 17.19 -5.73
C ILE A 286 -19.81 16.71 -4.51
N GLU A 287 -20.41 15.81 -3.74
CA GLU A 287 -19.92 15.33 -2.43
C GLU A 287 -20.16 13.81 -2.31
N THR A 288 -19.52 13.15 -1.34
CA THR A 288 -19.79 11.74 -1.01
C THR A 288 -20.39 11.58 0.38
N ASP A 289 -20.82 10.36 0.71
CA ASP A 289 -21.26 9.94 2.05
C ASP A 289 -20.19 10.16 3.14
N GLN A 290 -18.92 10.34 2.76
CA GLN A 290 -17.86 10.73 3.68
C GLN A 290 -18.11 12.08 4.36
N GLN A 291 -18.75 13.01 3.66
CA GLN A 291 -19.03 14.32 4.22
C GLN A 291 -19.95 14.21 5.45
N ASP A 292 -20.89 13.25 5.46
CA ASP A 292 -21.75 13.00 6.63
C ASP A 292 -20.96 12.48 7.81
N HIS A 293 -19.99 11.58 7.55
CA HIS A 293 -19.13 10.99 8.56
C HIS A 293 -18.29 12.07 9.26
N TYR A 294 -17.58 12.90 8.50
CA TYR A 294 -16.72 13.93 9.08
C TYR A 294 -17.47 15.15 9.60
N ALA A 295 -18.64 15.47 9.06
CA ALA A 295 -19.50 16.51 9.64
C ALA A 295 -19.95 16.15 11.08
N ARG A 296 -20.23 14.87 11.35
CA ARG A 296 -20.55 14.39 12.71
C ARG A 296 -19.39 14.54 13.68
N LEU A 297 -18.17 14.43 13.17
CA LEU A 297 -16.95 14.48 13.96
C LEU A 297 -16.39 15.90 14.11
N ALA A 298 -16.91 16.91 13.38
CA ALA A 298 -16.41 18.29 13.40
C ALA A 298 -14.89 18.42 13.13
N LEU A 299 -14.31 17.44 12.43
CA LEU A 299 -12.86 17.28 12.30
C LEU A 299 -12.29 18.06 11.12
N ILE A 300 -12.86 17.85 9.92
CA ILE A 300 -12.25 18.19 8.63
C ILE A 300 -13.36 18.27 7.57
N GLU A 301 -13.25 19.19 6.60
CA GLU A 301 -14.07 19.11 5.37
C GLU A 301 -13.42 18.17 4.35
N THR A 302 -14.20 17.22 3.85
CA THR A 302 -13.75 16.25 2.86
C THR A 302 -13.89 16.77 1.43
N HIS A 303 -13.73 15.88 0.45
CA HIS A 303 -13.86 16.16 -0.97
C HIS A 303 -15.23 16.78 -1.28
N ARG A 304 -15.20 18.05 -1.63
CA ARG A 304 -16.37 18.85 -1.99
C ARG A 304 -16.05 19.61 -3.26
N HIS A 305 -16.66 19.23 -4.36
CA HIS A 305 -16.43 19.87 -5.66
C HIS A 305 -17.65 20.67 -6.10
N GLU A 306 -17.42 21.66 -6.98
CA GLU A 306 -18.46 22.56 -7.47
C GLU A 306 -18.41 22.64 -9.00
N TYR A 307 -19.56 22.50 -9.65
CA TYR A 307 -19.73 22.76 -11.07
C TYR A 307 -20.69 23.93 -11.26
N VAL A 308 -20.26 25.00 -11.92
CA VAL A 308 -21.09 26.16 -12.26
C VAL A 308 -21.56 26.04 -13.70
N THR A 309 -22.87 26.05 -13.91
CA THR A 309 -23.49 25.79 -15.20
C THR A 309 -23.33 26.97 -16.17
N ARG A 310 -23.24 26.67 -17.47
CA ARG A 310 -23.61 27.59 -18.56
C ARG A 310 -25.08 27.39 -18.94
N ALA A 311 -25.63 28.28 -19.78
CA ALA A 311 -27.02 28.17 -20.22
C ALA A 311 -27.20 26.99 -21.20
N GLY A 312 -28.30 26.26 -21.04
CA GLY A 312 -28.69 25.16 -21.93
C GLY A 312 -28.12 23.81 -21.50
N GLU A 313 -28.03 22.89 -22.47
CA GLU A 313 -27.52 21.54 -22.29
C GLU A 313 -25.98 21.51 -22.29
N GLN A 314 -25.42 20.75 -21.35
CA GLN A 314 -23.98 20.65 -21.10
C GLN A 314 -23.62 19.33 -20.39
N GLU A 315 -22.35 18.97 -20.49
CA GLU A 315 -21.77 17.77 -19.90
C GLU A 315 -20.44 18.11 -19.20
N PHE A 316 -20.12 17.39 -18.14
CA PHE A 316 -18.90 17.58 -17.35
C PHE A 316 -18.51 16.28 -16.66
N GLU A 317 -17.22 15.90 -16.77
CA GLU A 317 -16.59 14.89 -15.93
C GLU A 317 -15.63 15.59 -14.98
N LEU A 318 -15.77 15.35 -13.68
CA LEU A 318 -14.86 15.88 -12.68
C LEU A 318 -13.54 15.10 -12.73
N PRO A 319 -12.40 15.73 -13.03
CA PRO A 319 -11.12 15.01 -13.13
C PRO A 319 -10.54 14.60 -11.77
N ALA A 320 -10.94 15.24 -10.66
CA ALA A 320 -10.50 14.84 -9.32
C ALA A 320 -11.27 13.60 -8.85
N TRP A 321 -10.51 12.57 -8.44
CA TRP A 321 -11.09 11.35 -7.88
C TRP A 321 -11.50 11.55 -6.42
N ILE A 322 -12.63 10.95 -6.07
CA ILE A 322 -13.23 10.89 -4.72
C ILE A 322 -13.48 9.43 -4.34
N ASN A 323 -13.84 9.15 -3.09
CA ASN A 323 -14.25 7.81 -2.68
C ASN A 323 -15.46 7.84 -1.72
N GLY A 324 -16.16 6.71 -1.62
CA GLY A 324 -17.36 6.54 -0.81
C GLY A 324 -18.29 5.49 -1.39
N HIS A 325 -19.46 5.29 -0.78
CA HIS A 325 -20.53 4.43 -1.30
C HIS A 325 -21.56 5.22 -2.11
N GLU A 326 -21.55 6.54 -2.01
CA GLU A 326 -22.49 7.42 -2.70
C GLU A 326 -21.77 8.63 -3.28
N ILE A 327 -22.21 9.08 -4.45
CA ILE A 327 -21.89 10.40 -4.98
C ILE A 327 -23.18 11.20 -5.09
N ARG A 328 -23.20 12.39 -4.48
CA ARG A 328 -24.37 13.25 -4.34
C ARG A 328 -24.17 14.54 -5.14
N TYR A 329 -25.18 14.88 -5.92
CA TYR A 329 -25.23 16.09 -6.74
C TYR A 329 -26.36 16.98 -6.21
N ALA A 330 -26.02 18.07 -5.53
CA ALA A 330 -27.00 19.00 -4.97
C ALA A 330 -27.04 20.31 -5.76
N ALA A 331 -28.22 20.73 -6.21
CA ALA A 331 -28.39 21.95 -7.00
C ALA A 331 -29.80 22.56 -6.86
N SER A 332 -29.98 23.79 -7.31
CA SER A 332 -31.28 24.45 -7.32
C SER A 332 -32.31 23.70 -8.20
N PRO A 333 -33.62 23.81 -7.92
CA PRO A 333 -34.67 23.05 -8.64
C PRO A 333 -34.78 23.30 -10.15
N ASP A 334 -34.20 24.39 -10.65
CA ASP A 334 -34.17 24.77 -12.07
C ASP A 334 -32.99 24.18 -12.85
N VAL A 335 -32.15 23.36 -12.21
CA VAL A 335 -31.16 22.50 -12.87
C VAL A 335 -31.81 21.15 -13.23
N GLU A 336 -31.95 20.83 -14.50
CA GLU A 336 -32.47 19.53 -14.94
C GLU A 336 -31.32 18.53 -15.10
N PHE A 337 -31.24 17.54 -14.21
CA PHE A 337 -30.31 16.41 -14.36
C PHE A 337 -30.84 15.41 -15.39
N LEU A 338 -30.14 15.32 -16.52
CA LEU A 338 -30.44 14.42 -17.63
C LEU A 338 -29.77 13.06 -17.45
N THR A 339 -28.51 13.05 -17.01
CA THR A 339 -27.75 11.81 -16.77
C THR A 339 -26.68 12.07 -15.70
N VAL A 340 -26.46 11.08 -14.84
CA VAL A 340 -25.29 11.01 -13.95
C VAL A 340 -24.64 9.64 -14.12
N LEU A 341 -23.32 9.62 -14.27
CA LEU A 341 -22.49 8.42 -14.41
C LEU A 341 -21.27 8.57 -13.50
N TYR A 342 -20.47 7.51 -13.38
CA TYR A 342 -19.18 7.59 -12.72
C TYR A 342 -18.15 6.78 -13.50
N ARG A 343 -16.87 7.08 -13.31
CA ARG A 343 -15.77 6.23 -13.75
C ARG A 343 -15.02 5.76 -12.53
N GLU A 344 -14.83 4.46 -12.42
CA GLU A 344 -13.99 3.87 -11.38
C GLU A 344 -12.54 3.81 -11.87
N THR A 345 -11.60 4.20 -11.02
CA THR A 345 -10.18 4.01 -11.27
C THR A 345 -9.54 3.27 -10.11
N SER A 346 -8.55 2.43 -10.38
CA SER A 346 -7.86 1.69 -9.32
C SER A 346 -6.43 1.33 -9.72
N TYR A 347 -5.66 0.84 -8.74
CA TYR A 347 -4.38 0.22 -9.02
C TYR A 347 -4.55 -0.99 -9.96
N ASP A 348 -3.83 -1.00 -11.07
CA ASP A 348 -3.99 -2.06 -12.08
C ASP A 348 -3.21 -3.32 -11.74
N ALA A 349 -3.73 -4.11 -10.81
CA ALA A 349 -3.29 -5.48 -10.54
C ALA A 349 -4.48 -6.45 -10.55
N GLU A 350 -4.27 -7.65 -11.06
CA GLU A 350 -5.28 -8.71 -11.08
C GLU A 350 -5.45 -9.27 -9.68
N GLN A 351 -6.70 -9.38 -9.23
CA GLN A 351 -7.05 -9.95 -7.94
C GLN A 351 -7.24 -11.46 -8.14
N VAL A 352 -6.17 -12.21 -7.91
CA VAL A 352 -6.11 -13.67 -8.15
C VAL A 352 -6.37 -14.46 -6.88
N GLY A 353 -5.99 -13.91 -5.72
CA GLY A 353 -6.15 -14.55 -4.44
C GLY A 353 -7.59 -14.50 -3.93
N ALA A 354 -7.96 -15.54 -3.19
CA ALA A 354 -9.32 -15.71 -2.67
C ALA A 354 -9.31 -16.55 -1.40
N PHE A 355 -10.33 -16.36 -0.56
CA PHE A 355 -10.59 -17.17 0.62
C PHE A 355 -12.10 -17.37 0.80
N HIS A 356 -12.48 -18.57 1.19
CA HIS A 356 -13.84 -18.94 1.56
C HIS A 356 -13.82 -20.04 2.62
N CYS A 357 -14.75 -20.01 3.56
CA CYS A 357 -14.96 -21.04 4.58
C CYS A 357 -16.44 -21.21 4.94
N ASP A 358 -16.74 -22.15 5.85
CA ASP A 358 -18.11 -22.41 6.33
C ASP A 358 -18.62 -21.43 7.41
N ASP A 359 -17.85 -20.42 7.80
CA ASP A 359 -18.33 -19.27 8.60
C ASP A 359 -18.53 -18.02 7.73
N PRO A 360 -19.78 -17.58 7.46
CA PRO A 360 -20.04 -16.42 6.61
C PRO A 360 -19.44 -15.12 7.15
N ARG A 361 -19.25 -14.99 8.47
CA ARG A 361 -18.68 -13.76 9.08
C ARG A 361 -17.20 -13.62 8.75
N LEU A 362 -16.46 -14.73 8.75
CA LEU A 362 -15.05 -14.73 8.36
C LEU A 362 -14.87 -14.47 6.86
N ASN A 363 -15.80 -14.95 6.03
CA ASN A 363 -15.82 -14.63 4.60
C ASN A 363 -16.05 -13.13 4.35
N GLN A 364 -17.02 -12.54 5.06
CA GLN A 364 -17.28 -11.10 4.99
C GLN A 364 -16.06 -10.30 5.46
N LEU A 365 -15.45 -10.67 6.59
CA LEU A 365 -14.27 -9.99 7.12
C LEU A 365 -13.08 -10.05 6.16
N TRP A 366 -12.85 -11.19 5.50
CA TRP A 366 -11.81 -11.31 4.49
C TRP A 366 -12.08 -10.39 3.29
N GLU A 367 -13.33 -10.34 2.81
CA GLU A 367 -13.73 -9.52 1.67
C GLU A 367 -13.68 -8.01 1.98
N GLU A 368 -14.09 -7.58 3.17
CA GLU A 368 -13.97 -6.20 3.61
C GLU A 368 -12.51 -5.78 3.82
N SER A 369 -11.67 -6.68 4.36
CA SER A 369 -10.22 -6.46 4.43
C SER A 369 -9.63 -6.27 3.02
N ARG A 370 -9.98 -7.15 2.08
CA ARG A 370 -9.52 -7.08 0.68
C ARG A 370 -9.96 -5.78 0.02
N ARG A 371 -11.20 -5.35 0.25
CA ARG A 371 -11.72 -4.10 -0.31
C ARG A 371 -11.02 -2.89 0.28
N THR A 372 -10.82 -2.88 1.59
CA THR A 372 -10.07 -1.84 2.30
C THR A 372 -8.67 -1.69 1.70
N LEU A 373 -7.95 -2.80 1.46
CA LEU A 373 -6.67 -2.80 0.76
C LEU A 373 -6.78 -2.18 -0.65
N CYS A 374 -7.75 -2.62 -1.47
CA CYS A 374 -7.88 -2.17 -2.86
C CYS A 374 -8.12 -0.66 -2.96
N VAL A 375 -8.99 -0.11 -2.09
CA VAL A 375 -9.29 1.33 -2.07
C VAL A 375 -8.10 2.14 -1.55
N ASN A 376 -7.21 1.53 -0.77
CA ASN A 376 -6.01 2.17 -0.25
C ASN A 376 -4.76 1.97 -1.12
N MET A 377 -4.93 1.59 -2.39
CA MET A 377 -3.85 1.47 -3.38
C MET A 377 -4.09 2.40 -4.58
N ARG A 378 -3.17 3.36 -4.82
CA ARG A 378 -3.17 4.23 -6.02
C ARG A 378 -1.74 4.64 -6.42
N ASP A 379 -1.37 5.92 -6.23
CA ASP A 379 -0.01 6.45 -6.38
C ASP A 379 0.99 5.76 -5.45
N THR A 380 0.46 5.36 -4.30
CA THR A 380 1.15 4.80 -3.16
C THR A 380 0.18 3.86 -2.44
N TYR A 381 0.69 3.06 -1.52
CA TYR A 381 -0.14 2.61 -0.41
C TYR A 381 -0.58 3.82 0.43
N MET A 382 -1.82 3.79 0.90
CA MET A 382 -2.44 4.85 1.70
C MET A 382 -2.94 4.27 3.02
N ASP A 383 -2.89 5.07 4.08
CA ASP A 383 -3.59 4.82 5.35
C ASP A 383 -5.11 4.84 5.14
N CYS A 384 -5.60 5.89 4.49
CA CYS A 384 -7.00 6.10 4.16
C CYS A 384 -7.14 6.81 2.80
N PRO A 385 -8.22 6.56 2.03
CA PRO A 385 -8.44 7.20 0.73
C PRO A 385 -9.00 8.63 0.86
N ASP A 386 -9.37 9.01 2.08
CA ASP A 386 -10.03 10.26 2.41
C ASP A 386 -9.08 11.24 3.07
N ARG A 387 -8.98 11.25 4.39
CA ARG A 387 -8.36 12.30 5.20
C ARG A 387 -6.91 12.60 4.84
N GLU A 388 -6.08 11.61 4.50
CA GLU A 388 -4.63 11.82 4.38
C GLU A 388 -4.06 11.33 3.05
N ARG A 389 -4.53 10.18 2.56
CA ARG A 389 -4.00 9.52 1.36
C ARG A 389 -2.49 9.27 1.46
N ALA A 390 -1.98 8.99 2.67
CA ALA A 390 -0.57 9.06 3.03
C ALA A 390 0.08 7.68 3.20
N GLN A 391 1.35 7.55 2.81
CA GLN A 391 2.12 6.29 2.92
C GLN A 391 2.71 6.12 4.33
N TRP A 392 1.83 5.92 5.31
CA TRP A 392 2.23 5.58 6.68
C TRP A 392 2.77 4.15 6.74
N TRP A 393 3.92 3.97 7.37
CA TRP A 393 4.70 2.75 7.16
C TRP A 393 4.28 1.58 8.06
N GLY A 394 3.61 1.85 9.17
CA GLY A 394 2.83 0.83 9.89
C GLY A 394 1.79 0.19 8.99
N ASP A 395 1.01 1.01 8.28
CA ASP A 395 -0.01 0.59 7.32
C ASP A 395 0.60 -0.16 6.13
N VAL A 396 1.68 0.36 5.54
CA VAL A 396 2.39 -0.29 4.43
C VAL A 396 2.80 -1.72 4.79
N VAL A 397 3.26 -1.97 6.02
CA VAL A 397 3.63 -3.32 6.49
C VAL A 397 2.44 -4.27 6.51
N SER A 398 1.26 -3.82 6.93
CA SER A 398 0.02 -4.61 6.85
C SER A 398 -0.39 -4.82 5.39
N GLN A 399 -0.47 -3.74 4.62
CA GLN A 399 -0.94 -3.75 3.24
C GLN A 399 -0.08 -4.59 2.30
N LEU A 400 1.25 -4.56 2.45
CA LEU A 400 2.13 -5.42 1.63
C LEU A 400 1.90 -6.89 1.96
N GLY A 401 1.68 -7.22 3.25
CA GLY A 401 1.37 -8.57 3.68
C GLY A 401 0.07 -9.07 3.07
N GLU A 402 -0.97 -8.24 3.11
CA GLU A 402 -2.27 -8.54 2.50
C GLU A 402 -2.19 -8.64 0.97
N ALA A 403 -1.48 -7.72 0.32
CA ALA A 403 -1.36 -7.65 -1.14
C ALA A 403 -0.78 -8.94 -1.74
N PHE A 404 0.14 -9.61 -1.04
CA PHE A 404 0.68 -10.90 -1.51
C PHE A 404 -0.32 -12.06 -1.48
N TYR A 405 -1.44 -11.92 -0.76
CA TYR A 405 -2.53 -12.89 -0.75
C TYR A 405 -3.70 -12.48 -1.66
N VAL A 406 -3.65 -11.32 -2.30
CA VAL A 406 -4.74 -10.80 -3.14
C VAL A 406 -4.31 -10.68 -4.60
N PHE A 407 -3.17 -10.04 -4.86
CA PHE A 407 -2.80 -9.61 -6.20
C PHE A 407 -1.81 -10.54 -6.89
N ASP A 408 -1.87 -10.56 -8.22
CA ASP A 408 -0.91 -11.26 -9.07
C ASP A 408 0.54 -10.81 -8.81
N ALA A 409 1.49 -11.70 -9.09
CA ALA A 409 2.92 -11.45 -8.86
C ALA A 409 3.57 -10.48 -9.86
N ARG A 410 2.89 -10.11 -10.96
CA ARG A 410 3.43 -9.22 -12.00
C ARG A 410 3.26 -7.76 -11.62
N HIS A 411 2.07 -7.37 -11.19
CA HIS A 411 1.76 -5.97 -10.82
C HIS A 411 1.67 -5.78 -9.31
N GLY A 412 1.09 -6.70 -8.56
CA GLY A 412 0.86 -6.57 -7.10
C GLY A 412 2.09 -6.09 -6.31
N PRO A 413 3.25 -6.74 -6.43
CA PRO A 413 4.46 -6.36 -5.68
C PRO A 413 5.08 -5.01 -6.06
N ARG A 414 4.72 -4.42 -7.20
CA ARG A 414 5.40 -3.22 -7.73
C ARG A 414 5.17 -1.99 -6.83
N LEU A 415 4.00 -1.90 -6.17
CA LEU A 415 3.71 -0.82 -5.23
C LEU A 415 4.56 -0.93 -3.95
N ALA A 416 4.70 -2.14 -3.39
CA ALA A 416 5.59 -2.40 -2.26
C ALA A 416 7.06 -2.11 -2.60
N ARG A 417 7.53 -2.53 -3.78
CA ARG A 417 8.89 -2.19 -4.26
C ARG A 417 9.09 -0.67 -4.33
N LYS A 418 8.14 0.05 -4.91
CA LYS A 418 8.16 1.53 -4.99
C LYS A 418 8.26 2.13 -3.59
N ALA A 419 7.41 1.71 -2.66
CA ALA A 419 7.39 2.19 -1.29
C ALA A 419 8.76 2.05 -0.63
N ILE A 420 9.35 0.85 -0.65
CA ILE A 420 10.68 0.56 -0.06
C ILE A 420 11.75 1.53 -0.58
N TYR A 421 11.82 1.74 -1.88
CA TYR A 421 12.77 2.68 -2.47
C TYR A 421 12.51 4.13 -2.03
N GLU A 422 11.25 4.56 -1.95
CA GLU A 422 10.92 5.90 -1.46
C GLU A 422 11.37 6.07 0.00
N LEU A 423 11.03 5.14 0.89
CA LEU A 423 11.44 5.25 2.30
C LEU A 423 12.95 5.39 2.46
N CYS A 424 13.72 4.54 1.79
CA CYS A 424 15.18 4.58 1.90
C CYS A 424 15.80 5.82 1.24
N ARG A 425 15.23 6.33 0.13
CA ARG A 425 15.74 7.54 -0.55
C ARG A 425 15.38 8.83 0.17
N TRP A 426 14.38 8.78 1.05
CA TRP A 426 13.99 9.89 1.92
C TRP A 426 14.70 9.86 3.29
N GLN A 427 15.60 8.90 3.53
CA GLN A 427 16.36 8.80 4.77
C GLN A 427 17.15 10.09 5.04
N ARG A 428 16.98 10.64 6.25
CA ARG A 428 17.68 11.86 6.67
C ARG A 428 19.19 11.63 6.76
N ALA A 429 19.95 12.73 6.72
CA ALA A 429 21.41 12.69 6.82
C ALA A 429 21.91 12.01 8.11
N ASN A 430 21.15 12.13 9.20
CA ASN A 430 21.46 11.49 10.50
C ASN A 430 21.08 9.99 10.56
N GLY A 431 20.56 9.39 9.49
CA GLY A 431 20.18 7.96 9.44
C GLY A 431 18.72 7.69 9.77
N VAL A 432 17.96 8.69 10.21
CA VAL A 432 16.54 8.54 10.54
C VAL A 432 15.71 8.25 9.29
N LEU A 433 14.92 7.19 9.36
CA LEU A 433 13.80 6.93 8.46
C LEU A 433 12.53 7.47 9.12
N TYR A 434 11.59 7.93 8.31
CA TYR A 434 10.35 8.51 8.82
C TYR A 434 9.20 8.29 7.84
N SER A 435 7.99 8.52 8.31
CA SER A 435 6.76 8.37 7.53
C SER A 435 5.76 9.46 7.91
N PRO A 436 4.83 9.82 7.02
CA PRO A 436 4.67 9.27 5.68
C PRO A 436 5.73 9.81 4.72
N VAL A 437 6.05 9.03 3.70
CA VAL A 437 6.93 9.43 2.60
C VAL A 437 6.39 8.84 1.29
N PRO A 438 6.27 9.61 0.20
CA PRO A 438 6.67 11.01 0.09
C PRO A 438 5.74 11.95 0.87
N SER A 439 6.29 13.06 1.35
CA SER A 439 5.55 14.12 2.06
C SER A 439 6.11 15.49 1.67
N GLY A 440 5.41 16.57 2.04
CA GLY A 440 6.00 17.90 1.95
C GLY A 440 7.28 18.01 2.77
N VAL A 441 8.35 18.51 2.16
CA VAL A 441 9.59 18.81 2.89
C VAL A 441 9.41 20.08 3.71
N ARG A 442 9.69 20.01 5.02
CA ARG A 442 9.54 21.15 5.93
C ARG A 442 10.43 22.31 5.50
N ARG A 443 9.86 23.51 5.44
CA ARG A 443 10.61 24.75 5.20
C ARG A 443 11.13 25.32 6.54
N PRO A 444 12.38 25.82 6.61
CA PRO A 444 12.90 26.44 7.82
C PRO A 444 12.00 27.59 8.31
N GLY A 445 11.63 27.59 9.58
CA GLY A 445 10.86 28.66 10.22
C GLY A 445 9.33 28.57 10.07
N ILE A 446 8.78 27.52 9.45
CA ILE A 446 7.34 27.24 9.46
C ILE A 446 7.06 26.16 10.51
N GLU A 447 6.24 26.50 11.51
CA GLU A 447 5.80 25.52 12.52
C GLU A 447 4.78 24.55 11.92
N PHE A 448 5.00 23.27 12.22
CA PHE A 448 4.15 22.15 11.85
C PHE A 448 2.80 22.20 12.61
N PRO A 449 1.65 21.77 12.04
CA PRO A 449 1.41 21.16 10.72
C PRO A 449 0.83 22.13 9.66
N LEU A 450 1.18 23.42 9.71
CA LEU A 450 0.39 24.46 9.04
C LEU A 450 0.47 24.50 7.50
N ASP A 451 1.39 23.76 6.84
CA ASP A 451 1.60 23.85 5.38
C ASP A 451 1.65 22.51 4.63
N GLY A 452 1.23 21.39 5.25
CA GLY A 452 1.22 20.07 4.61
C GLY A 452 2.58 19.37 4.54
N SER A 453 3.61 19.90 5.21
CA SER A 453 4.91 19.23 5.38
C SER A 453 4.91 18.21 6.51
N TRP A 454 5.68 17.13 6.35
CA TRP A 454 5.89 16.11 7.39
C TRP A 454 7.30 15.53 7.35
N ASP A 455 7.92 15.45 8.53
CA ASP A 455 9.25 14.90 8.73
C ASP A 455 9.43 14.37 10.16
N GLN A 456 8.43 13.70 10.74
CA GLN A 456 8.55 13.07 12.05
C GLN A 456 8.69 11.55 11.94
N GLU A 457 9.68 11.02 12.64
CA GLU A 457 9.88 9.59 12.82
C GLU A 457 8.88 8.97 13.79
N LEU A 458 8.39 7.78 13.43
CA LEU A 458 7.66 6.83 14.29
C LEU A 458 8.53 5.57 14.49
N PRO A 459 9.30 5.46 15.59
CA PRO A 459 10.32 4.42 15.73
C PRO A 459 9.78 2.99 15.61
N GLN A 460 8.64 2.69 16.25
CA GLN A 460 8.04 1.35 16.22
C GLN A 460 7.58 0.95 14.81
N GLN A 461 6.97 1.88 14.06
CA GLN A 461 6.59 1.62 12.66
C GLN A 461 7.83 1.38 11.78
N MET A 462 8.91 2.13 12.01
CA MET A 462 10.17 1.93 11.27
C MET A 462 10.80 0.56 11.58
N LEU A 463 10.78 0.10 12.83
CA LEU A 463 11.23 -1.26 13.18
C LEU A 463 10.40 -2.34 12.48
N ALA A 464 9.08 -2.19 12.42
CA ALA A 464 8.21 -3.09 11.66
C ALA A 464 8.58 -3.09 10.15
N SER A 465 8.90 -1.91 9.61
CA SER A 465 9.20 -1.66 8.20
C SER A 465 10.52 -2.27 7.75
N VAL A 466 11.63 -1.93 8.42
CA VAL A 466 12.97 -2.41 8.03
C VAL A 466 13.22 -3.86 8.45
N GLY A 467 12.25 -4.48 9.11
CA GLY A 467 12.41 -5.74 9.81
C GLY A 467 11.79 -6.96 9.14
N TRP A 468 11.43 -7.93 9.99
CA TRP A 468 10.86 -9.21 9.60
C TRP A 468 9.54 -9.08 8.82
N TYR A 469 8.67 -8.15 9.20
CA TYR A 469 7.33 -8.00 8.62
C TYR A 469 7.28 -7.08 7.40
N GLY A 470 8.16 -6.08 7.29
CA GLY A 470 8.24 -5.21 6.11
C GLY A 470 9.16 -5.77 5.03
N PHE A 471 10.39 -5.25 4.95
CA PHE A 471 11.31 -5.51 3.83
C PHE A 471 11.64 -6.99 3.66
N TRP A 472 11.81 -7.73 4.77
CA TRP A 472 12.09 -9.16 4.67
C TRP A 472 10.89 -9.97 4.18
N THR A 473 9.66 -9.62 4.58
CA THR A 473 8.45 -10.23 4.01
C THR A 473 8.36 -9.95 2.51
N PHE A 474 8.63 -8.72 2.07
CA PHE A 474 8.68 -8.41 0.64
C PHE A 474 9.61 -9.38 -0.12
N TYR A 475 10.82 -9.61 0.37
CA TYR A 475 11.74 -10.58 -0.24
C TYR A 475 11.21 -12.01 -0.18
N ARG A 476 10.69 -12.47 0.96
CA ARG A 476 10.18 -13.85 1.10
C ARG A 476 9.06 -14.16 0.11
N TYR A 477 8.21 -13.20 -0.20
CA TYR A 477 7.07 -13.42 -1.11
C TYR A 477 7.42 -13.19 -2.58
N THR A 478 8.42 -12.37 -2.88
CA THR A 478 8.77 -11.98 -4.27
C THR A 478 10.03 -12.63 -4.82
N GLY A 479 10.99 -12.99 -3.95
CA GLY A 479 12.35 -13.37 -4.36
C GLY A 479 13.19 -12.19 -4.88
N ASP A 480 12.75 -10.94 -4.72
CA ASP A 480 13.41 -9.76 -5.28
C ASP A 480 14.63 -9.35 -4.44
N GLU A 481 15.74 -10.05 -4.69
CA GLU A 481 17.04 -9.81 -4.06
C GLU A 481 17.58 -8.41 -4.36
N ALA A 482 17.43 -7.93 -5.59
CA ALA A 482 17.97 -6.65 -6.03
C ALA A 482 17.44 -5.48 -5.19
N THR A 483 16.15 -5.50 -4.85
CA THR A 483 15.55 -4.49 -3.98
C THR A 483 16.12 -4.54 -2.56
N ILE A 484 16.38 -5.73 -2.01
CA ILE A 484 17.00 -5.87 -0.69
C ILE A 484 18.42 -5.35 -0.68
N VAL A 485 19.24 -5.79 -1.64
CA VAL A 485 20.64 -5.37 -1.75
C VAL A 485 20.75 -3.86 -1.90
N ALA A 486 19.91 -3.25 -2.75
CA ALA A 486 19.95 -1.82 -3.00
C ALA A 486 19.57 -0.97 -1.78
N ASN A 487 18.73 -1.49 -0.87
CA ASN A 487 18.18 -0.72 0.26
C ASN A 487 18.77 -1.12 1.63
N TYR A 488 19.51 -2.24 1.72
CA TYR A 488 20.17 -2.67 2.96
C TYR A 488 21.05 -1.59 3.62
N PRO A 489 21.82 -0.76 2.90
CA PRO A 489 22.59 0.31 3.53
C PRO A 489 21.75 1.30 4.35
N ALA A 490 20.51 1.59 3.92
CA ALA A 490 19.60 2.46 4.66
C ALA A 490 19.07 1.77 5.91
N VAL A 491 18.74 0.47 5.84
CA VAL A 491 18.35 -0.35 7.00
C VAL A 491 19.44 -0.34 8.06
N LYS A 492 20.69 -0.60 7.65
CA LYS A 492 21.83 -0.60 8.55
C LYS A 492 21.98 0.75 9.26
N ARG A 493 21.99 1.85 8.50
CA ARG A 493 22.10 3.21 9.05
C ARG A 493 20.99 3.53 10.06
N TYR A 494 19.79 3.01 9.84
CA TYR A 494 18.68 3.19 10.77
C TYR A 494 18.90 2.39 12.06
N LEU A 495 19.26 1.11 11.96
CA LEU A 495 19.49 0.24 13.13
C LEU A 495 20.74 0.64 13.94
N ASP A 496 21.71 1.31 13.33
CA ASP A 496 22.86 1.91 14.02
C ASP A 496 22.45 3.01 15.02
N LEU A 497 21.21 3.54 14.95
CA LEU A 497 20.66 4.50 15.91
C LEU A 497 20.18 3.87 17.23
N TRP A 498 20.02 2.54 17.26
CA TRP A 498 19.44 1.81 18.39
C TRP A 498 20.53 1.19 19.26
N ASN A 499 20.31 1.25 20.58
CA ASN A 499 21.27 0.80 21.60
C ASN A 499 20.65 -0.22 22.55
N LEU A 500 21.50 -1.09 23.10
CA LEU A 500 21.16 -1.93 24.24
C LEU A 500 21.79 -1.34 25.51
N GLY A 501 21.07 -1.43 26.63
CA GLY A 501 21.54 -1.01 27.94
C GLY A 501 22.45 -2.06 28.59
N ASP A 502 22.93 -1.75 29.80
CA ASP A 502 23.75 -2.66 30.60
C ASP A 502 22.98 -3.92 31.05
N ASP A 503 21.66 -3.86 31.04
CA ASP A 503 20.74 -4.98 31.27
C ASP A 503 20.57 -5.89 30.04
N GLY A 504 21.19 -5.53 28.90
CA GLY A 504 21.11 -6.27 27.64
C GLY A 504 19.78 -6.13 26.92
N LEU A 505 18.96 -5.14 27.28
CA LEU A 505 17.67 -4.83 26.66
C LEU A 505 17.72 -3.48 25.93
N VAL A 506 16.71 -3.21 25.12
CA VAL A 506 16.65 -1.97 24.33
C VAL A 506 16.59 -0.75 25.24
N VAL A 507 17.48 0.23 24.98
CA VAL A 507 17.33 1.57 25.53
C VAL A 507 16.25 2.28 24.73
N HIS A 508 15.19 2.69 25.42
CA HIS A 508 14.05 3.32 24.79
C HIS A 508 14.44 4.51 23.91
N ARG A 509 13.88 4.53 22.70
CA ARG A 509 14.17 5.57 21.70
C ARG A 509 12.87 6.20 21.21
N SER A 510 12.51 7.33 21.81
CA SER A 510 11.27 8.07 21.54
C SER A 510 11.12 8.59 20.10
N GLY A 511 12.23 8.75 19.36
CA GLY A 511 12.20 9.37 18.03
C GLY A 511 11.66 10.80 18.06
N ASP A 512 10.98 11.19 16.98
CA ASP A 512 10.28 12.48 16.90
C ASP A 512 8.83 12.38 17.43
N TRP A 513 8.16 11.25 17.19
CA TRP A 513 6.84 10.92 17.71
C TRP A 513 6.86 9.55 18.39
N ASP A 514 6.78 9.57 19.72
CA ASP A 514 6.80 8.38 20.57
C ASP A 514 5.43 7.69 20.61
N TRP A 515 5.09 7.03 19.50
CA TRP A 515 3.83 6.33 19.31
C TRP A 515 4.07 4.85 18.99
N THR A 516 3.28 3.99 19.64
CA THR A 516 3.34 2.52 19.49
C THR A 516 2.06 1.96 18.92
N ASP A 517 0.91 2.38 19.47
CA ASP A 517 -0.43 1.99 19.04
C ASP A 517 -1.44 3.05 19.49
N TRP A 518 -2.68 2.99 18.99
CA TRP A 518 -3.79 3.73 19.58
C TRP A 518 -4.38 3.01 20.80
N GLY A 519 -4.92 3.80 21.73
CA GLY A 519 -5.50 3.34 22.99
C GLY A 519 -4.54 3.47 24.16
N ASP A 520 -5.07 3.19 25.35
CA ASP A 520 -4.33 3.25 26.61
C ASP A 520 -3.58 1.94 26.91
N ASP A 521 -2.92 1.90 28.07
CA ASP A 521 -2.31 0.71 28.67
C ASP A 521 -1.25 0.01 27.80
N ILE A 522 -0.41 0.78 27.11
CA ILE A 522 0.69 0.26 26.29
C ILE A 522 1.95 0.03 27.14
N ASP A 523 2.38 -1.22 27.28
CA ASP A 523 3.65 -1.56 27.94
C ASP A 523 4.81 -1.49 26.93
N VAL A 524 5.22 -0.25 26.64
CA VAL A 524 6.19 0.10 25.58
C VAL A 524 7.49 -0.71 25.67
N PRO A 525 8.17 -0.87 26.83
CA PRO A 525 9.45 -1.58 26.86
C PRO A 525 9.36 -3.05 26.40
N VAL A 526 8.26 -3.76 26.69
CA VAL A 526 8.06 -5.14 26.20
C VAL A 526 7.88 -5.14 24.68
N VAL A 527 7.00 -4.28 24.17
CA VAL A 527 6.67 -4.16 22.74
C VAL A 527 7.89 -3.72 21.93
N GLU A 528 8.65 -2.74 22.41
CA GLU A 528 9.83 -2.19 21.76
C GLU A 528 10.97 -3.22 21.66
N ASN A 529 11.23 -3.99 22.73
CA ASN A 529 12.21 -5.07 22.68
C ASN A 529 11.81 -6.15 21.66
N ALA A 530 10.52 -6.49 21.58
CA ALA A 530 10.01 -7.46 20.62
C ALA A 530 10.12 -6.93 19.17
N TRP A 531 9.76 -5.68 18.93
CA TRP A 531 9.89 -5.04 17.61
C TRP A 531 11.34 -4.94 17.17
N TYR A 532 12.23 -4.52 18.05
CA TYR A 532 13.65 -4.41 17.72
C TYR A 532 14.27 -5.78 17.47
N TYR A 533 13.88 -6.80 18.23
CA TYR A 533 14.28 -8.18 17.97
C TYR A 533 13.88 -8.65 16.57
N LEU A 534 12.63 -8.40 16.16
CA LEU A 534 12.13 -8.71 14.81
C LEU A 534 12.82 -7.88 13.72
N ALA A 535 13.16 -6.63 14.00
CA ALA A 535 13.92 -5.78 13.09
C ALA A 535 15.34 -6.34 12.86
N LEU A 536 16.06 -6.69 13.92
CA LEU A 536 17.36 -7.33 13.85
C LEU A 536 17.32 -8.67 13.11
N ARG A 537 16.27 -9.47 13.32
CA ARG A 537 16.08 -10.74 12.61
C ARG A 537 15.94 -10.55 11.11
N GLY A 538 15.11 -9.59 10.69
CA GLY A 538 14.98 -9.22 9.28
C GLY A 538 16.30 -8.67 8.71
N ALA A 539 16.96 -7.78 9.45
CA ALA A 539 18.22 -7.17 9.04
C ALA A 539 19.37 -8.17 8.91
N ALA A 540 19.49 -9.15 9.81
CA ALA A 540 20.47 -10.23 9.69
C ALA A 540 20.26 -11.04 8.41
N ALA A 541 19.01 -11.37 8.08
CA ALA A 541 18.70 -12.10 6.87
C ALA A 541 19.00 -11.27 5.60
N MET A 542 18.64 -9.98 5.61
CA MET A 542 18.97 -9.05 4.52
C MET A 542 20.47 -8.83 4.37
N ALA A 543 21.22 -8.72 5.48
CA ALA A 543 22.66 -8.58 5.49
C ALA A 543 23.34 -9.79 4.83
N GLY A 544 22.87 -11.01 5.13
CA GLY A 544 23.36 -12.23 4.49
C GLY A 544 23.15 -12.21 2.98
N VAL A 545 21.94 -11.86 2.53
CA VAL A 545 21.63 -11.69 1.09
C VAL A 545 22.50 -10.61 0.44
N ALA A 546 22.75 -9.50 1.14
CA ALA A 546 23.58 -8.41 0.64
C ALA A 546 25.10 -8.62 0.81
N GLY A 547 25.55 -9.77 1.34
CA GLY A 547 26.97 -10.11 1.48
C GLY A 547 27.68 -9.41 2.65
N HIS A 548 26.95 -8.94 3.66
CA HIS A 548 27.46 -8.22 4.84
C HIS A 548 27.57 -9.10 6.10
N GLU A 549 28.36 -10.17 6.03
CA GLU A 549 28.51 -11.18 7.11
C GLU A 549 28.91 -10.60 8.48
N ALA A 550 29.70 -9.52 8.50
CA ALA A 550 30.08 -8.88 9.77
C ALA A 550 28.87 -8.26 10.50
N ASP A 551 27.89 -7.75 9.75
CA ASP A 551 26.68 -7.17 10.31
C ASP A 551 25.75 -8.28 10.84
N VAL A 552 25.67 -9.43 10.15
CA VAL A 552 24.94 -10.63 10.63
C VAL A 552 25.40 -11.00 12.04
N VAL A 553 26.71 -11.11 12.24
CA VAL A 553 27.30 -11.44 13.55
C VAL A 553 26.95 -10.38 14.61
N GLN A 554 26.89 -9.10 14.25
CA GLN A 554 26.52 -8.04 15.19
C GLN A 554 25.04 -8.11 15.57
N TYR A 555 24.16 -8.30 14.60
CA TYR A 555 22.72 -8.44 14.83
C TYR A 555 22.41 -9.69 15.66
N ASP A 556 23.06 -10.83 15.36
CA ASP A 556 22.93 -12.06 16.14
C ASP A 556 23.36 -11.87 17.60
N ARG A 557 24.44 -11.13 17.86
CA ARG A 557 24.87 -10.80 19.24
C ARG A 557 23.84 -9.96 19.98
N ARG A 558 23.27 -8.94 19.34
CA ARG A 558 22.22 -8.09 19.94
C ARG A 558 20.96 -8.92 20.22
N MET A 559 20.53 -9.75 19.26
CA MET A 559 19.41 -10.68 19.44
C MET A 559 19.65 -11.67 20.58
N ALA A 560 20.86 -12.24 20.70
CA ALA A 560 21.22 -13.16 21.78
C ALA A 560 21.16 -12.47 23.16
N SER A 561 21.59 -11.21 23.25
CA SER A 561 21.50 -10.42 24.47
C SER A 561 20.04 -10.20 24.91
N ILE A 562 19.17 -9.76 23.99
CA ILE A 562 17.73 -9.59 24.28
C ILE A 562 17.12 -10.92 24.71
N ARG A 563 17.37 -12.01 23.97
CA ARG A 563 16.83 -13.34 24.28
C ARG A 563 17.22 -13.83 25.68
N ALA A 564 18.44 -13.56 26.11
CA ALA A 564 18.94 -13.98 27.43
C ALA A 564 18.29 -13.20 28.58
N ASN A 565 17.94 -11.93 28.37
CA ASN A 565 17.49 -11.03 29.44
C ASN A 565 15.97 -10.79 29.46
N PHE A 566 15.29 -10.85 28.32
CA PHE A 566 13.88 -10.48 28.15
C PHE A 566 12.95 -11.17 29.14
N ASN A 567 13.09 -12.49 29.25
CA ASN A 567 12.22 -13.30 30.10
C ASN A 567 12.50 -13.10 31.60
N ALA A 568 13.71 -12.71 31.99
CA ALA A 568 14.03 -12.41 33.38
C ALA A 568 13.53 -11.02 33.78
N ALA A 569 13.52 -10.07 32.85
CA ALA A 569 13.05 -8.71 33.08
C ALA A 569 11.52 -8.60 33.07
N PHE A 570 10.86 -9.28 32.12
CA PHE A 570 9.46 -8.98 31.79
C PHE A 570 8.45 -10.05 32.22
N TRP A 571 8.85 -11.27 32.55
CA TRP A 571 7.89 -12.30 32.95
C TRP A 571 7.59 -12.25 34.44
N GLN A 572 6.34 -11.96 34.80
CA GLN A 572 5.91 -11.85 36.20
C GLN A 572 5.29 -13.13 36.77
N GLY A 573 5.24 -14.21 35.98
CA GLY A 573 4.73 -15.52 36.39
C GLY A 573 3.50 -15.97 35.61
N ASP A 574 2.65 -15.03 35.22
CA ASP A 574 1.41 -15.24 34.46
C ASP A 574 1.27 -14.28 33.26
N GLU A 575 1.94 -13.13 33.28
CA GLU A 575 1.97 -12.16 32.18
C GLU A 575 3.39 -11.65 31.86
N TYR A 576 3.54 -11.11 30.65
CA TYR A 576 4.63 -10.21 30.30
C TYR A 576 4.26 -8.78 30.72
N ARG A 577 5.09 -8.18 31.56
CA ARG A 577 4.94 -6.83 32.10
C ARG A 577 6.30 -6.23 32.51
N SER A 578 6.52 -4.98 32.15
CA SER A 578 7.70 -4.20 32.55
C SER A 578 7.73 -3.91 34.05
N PRO A 579 8.90 -4.00 34.71
CA PRO A 579 9.06 -3.54 36.07
C PRO A 579 8.64 -2.07 36.22
N GLY A 580 7.72 -1.79 37.14
CA GLY A 580 7.22 -0.43 37.38
C GLY A 580 6.08 0.03 36.45
N TYR A 581 5.64 -0.81 35.50
CA TYR A 581 4.48 -0.52 34.68
C TYR A 581 3.17 -0.69 35.46
N GLY A 582 2.44 0.41 35.62
CA GLY A 582 1.26 0.50 36.49
C GLY A 582 -0.11 0.41 35.80
N GLY A 583 -0.15 0.27 34.47
CA GLY A 583 -1.40 0.17 33.69
C GLY A 583 -2.04 -1.22 33.75
N ALA A 584 -3.14 -1.41 33.02
CA ALA A 584 -3.79 -2.71 32.85
C ALA A 584 -2.88 -3.73 32.13
N THR A 585 -3.24 -5.01 32.17
CA THR A 585 -2.51 -6.05 31.41
C THR A 585 -2.61 -5.76 29.91
N ASP A 586 -1.47 -5.61 29.27
CA ASP A 586 -1.38 -5.26 27.86
C ASP A 586 -1.38 -6.52 26.96
N ASP A 587 -2.41 -6.67 26.11
CA ASP A 587 -2.49 -7.75 25.13
C ASP A 587 -1.45 -7.61 24.01
N ARG A 588 -1.05 -6.38 23.67
CA ARG A 588 0.00 -6.11 22.67
C ARG A 588 1.35 -6.64 23.14
N ALA A 589 1.76 -6.29 24.36
CA ALA A 589 3.01 -6.76 24.96
C ALA A 589 3.11 -8.30 25.00
N ASN A 590 2.06 -8.95 25.48
CA ASN A 590 2.00 -10.41 25.60
C ASN A 590 1.98 -11.10 24.22
N ALA A 591 1.23 -10.57 23.26
CA ALA A 591 1.24 -11.07 21.89
C ALA A 591 2.62 -10.89 21.22
N MET A 592 3.22 -9.71 21.34
CA MET A 592 4.51 -9.41 20.71
C MET A 592 5.66 -10.25 21.27
N ALA A 593 5.62 -10.60 22.56
CA ALA A 593 6.57 -11.57 23.13
C ALA A 593 6.51 -12.94 22.42
N VAL A 594 5.31 -13.40 22.04
CA VAL A 594 5.11 -14.63 21.26
C VAL A 594 5.56 -14.43 19.82
N VAL A 595 5.10 -13.37 19.16
CA VAL A 595 5.41 -13.08 17.74
C VAL A 595 6.92 -12.93 17.50
N ALA A 596 7.65 -12.30 18.42
CA ALA A 596 9.11 -12.20 18.37
C ALA A 596 9.83 -13.54 18.63
N GLY A 597 9.13 -14.57 19.10
CA GLY A 597 9.74 -15.84 19.52
C GLY A 597 10.59 -15.71 20.79
N LEU A 598 10.27 -14.73 21.63
CA LEU A 598 10.90 -14.50 22.94
C LEU A 598 10.15 -15.24 24.05
N ALA A 599 8.85 -15.48 23.87
CA ALA A 599 8.05 -16.31 24.76
C ALA A 599 8.23 -17.81 24.49
N PRO A 600 8.74 -18.59 25.47
CA PRO A 600 8.83 -20.04 25.32
C PRO A 600 7.46 -20.72 25.46
N PRO A 601 7.26 -21.93 24.86
CA PRO A 601 5.96 -22.60 24.82
C PRO A 601 5.30 -22.85 26.18
N GLN A 602 6.07 -22.98 27.26
CA GLN A 602 5.54 -23.19 28.62
C GLN A 602 4.68 -22.02 29.11
N ARG A 603 4.77 -20.85 28.46
CA ARG A 603 4.01 -19.65 28.83
C ARG A 603 2.77 -19.44 27.97
N TYR A 604 2.61 -20.19 26.87
CA TYR A 604 1.52 -19.99 25.91
C TYR A 604 0.15 -20.16 26.53
N ALA A 605 -0.02 -21.08 27.49
CA ALA A 605 -1.30 -21.25 28.18
C ALA A 605 -1.72 -19.98 28.94
N ALA A 606 -0.80 -19.36 29.68
CA ALA A 606 -1.07 -18.13 30.43
C ALA A 606 -1.29 -16.93 29.49
N VAL A 607 -0.45 -16.79 28.45
CA VAL A 607 -0.61 -15.76 27.42
C VAL A 607 -1.95 -15.90 26.69
N THR A 608 -2.38 -17.13 26.37
CA THR A 608 -3.69 -17.37 25.74
C THR A 608 -4.85 -16.86 26.60
N LEU A 609 -4.81 -17.08 27.92
CA LEU A 609 -5.83 -16.57 28.84
C LEU A 609 -5.86 -15.04 28.86
N ILE A 610 -4.69 -14.38 28.77
CA ILE A 610 -4.61 -12.92 28.64
C ILE A 610 -5.25 -12.47 27.33
N LEU A 611 -4.86 -13.05 26.19
CA LEU A 611 -5.39 -12.67 24.88
C LEU A 611 -6.87 -13.02 24.71
N GLN A 612 -7.42 -13.91 25.54
CA GLN A 612 -8.87 -14.16 25.65
C GLN A 612 -9.60 -13.06 26.43
N ARG A 613 -8.97 -12.46 27.45
CA ARG A 613 -9.59 -11.49 28.36
C ARG A 613 -9.41 -10.04 27.94
N GLU A 614 -8.19 -9.66 27.56
CA GLU A 614 -7.78 -8.27 27.29
C GLU A 614 -8.02 -7.90 25.82
N ARG A 615 -8.34 -6.63 25.53
CA ARG A 615 -8.75 -6.13 24.20
C ARG A 615 -8.25 -4.70 23.92
N HIS A 616 -7.04 -4.35 24.35
CA HIS A 616 -6.53 -2.98 24.31
C HIS A 616 -5.88 -2.59 22.98
N ALA A 617 -5.45 -3.57 22.18
CA ALA A 617 -4.86 -3.33 20.86
C ALA A 617 -5.83 -2.59 19.91
N SER A 618 -5.33 -1.63 19.14
CA SER A 618 -6.05 -1.09 17.98
C SER A 618 -6.12 -2.12 16.84
N PRO A 619 -6.90 -1.89 15.76
CA PRO A 619 -6.90 -2.76 14.59
C PRO A 619 -5.50 -3.03 14.00
N TYR A 620 -4.57 -2.06 14.09
CA TYR A 620 -3.18 -2.24 13.66
C TYR A 620 -2.47 -3.37 14.43
N MET A 621 -2.46 -3.28 15.76
CA MET A 621 -1.78 -4.27 16.59
C MET A 621 -2.58 -5.57 16.74
N GLU A 622 -3.89 -5.55 16.51
CA GLU A 622 -4.76 -6.72 16.55
C GLU A 622 -4.32 -7.80 15.58
N LYS A 623 -3.77 -7.43 14.41
CA LYS A 623 -3.15 -8.38 13.48
C LYS A 623 -2.11 -9.26 14.19
N TYR A 624 -1.26 -8.68 15.03
CA TYR A 624 -0.18 -9.41 15.73
C TYR A 624 -0.71 -10.19 16.93
N VAL A 625 -1.78 -9.72 17.57
CA VAL A 625 -2.50 -10.49 18.60
C VAL A 625 -3.11 -11.76 18.01
N LEU A 626 -3.77 -11.64 16.85
CA LEU A 626 -4.32 -12.78 16.11
C LEU A 626 -3.19 -13.72 15.66
N GLU A 627 -2.08 -13.19 15.15
CA GLU A 627 -0.93 -14.00 14.78
C GLU A 627 -0.31 -14.75 15.97
N ALA A 628 -0.19 -14.11 17.15
CA ALA A 628 0.27 -14.76 18.37
C ALA A 628 -0.61 -15.97 18.72
N LEU A 629 -1.93 -15.83 18.65
CA LEU A 629 -2.87 -16.94 18.88
C LEU A 629 -2.65 -18.09 17.88
N MET A 630 -2.41 -17.79 16.60
CA MET A 630 -2.10 -18.82 15.60
C MET A 630 -0.71 -19.46 15.79
N LEU A 631 0.27 -18.72 16.31
CA LEU A 631 1.60 -19.26 16.64
C LEU A 631 1.57 -20.16 17.89
N MET A 632 0.62 -19.94 18.80
CA MET A 632 0.37 -20.78 19.97
C MET A 632 -0.60 -21.94 19.70
N ASP A 633 -0.95 -22.17 18.43
CA ASP A 633 -1.94 -23.16 18.00
C ASP A 633 -3.30 -23.00 18.70
N GLN A 634 -3.79 -21.75 18.81
CA GLN A 634 -5.10 -21.38 19.39
C GLN A 634 -6.10 -20.82 18.35
N PRO A 635 -6.39 -21.53 17.24
CA PRO A 635 -7.21 -20.99 16.14
C PRO A 635 -8.66 -20.69 16.53
N VAL A 636 -9.25 -21.45 17.46
CA VAL A 636 -10.62 -21.20 17.95
C VAL A 636 -10.71 -19.83 18.63
N VAL A 637 -9.70 -19.49 19.43
CA VAL A 637 -9.65 -18.20 20.13
C VAL A 637 -9.44 -17.06 19.15
N ALA A 638 -8.55 -17.23 18.16
CA ALA A 638 -8.33 -16.23 17.12
C ALA A 638 -9.61 -15.95 16.31
N GLN A 639 -10.32 -17.02 15.90
CA GLN A 639 -11.59 -16.90 15.15
C GLN A 639 -12.67 -16.21 15.98
N GLN A 640 -12.82 -16.60 17.25
CA GLN A 640 -13.76 -15.94 18.17
C GLN A 640 -13.43 -14.45 18.29
N ARG A 641 -12.16 -14.12 18.54
CA ARG A 641 -11.69 -12.74 18.68
C ARG A 641 -11.95 -11.92 17.42
N MET A 642 -11.69 -12.45 16.22
CA MET A 642 -12.05 -11.80 14.95
C MET A 642 -13.56 -11.49 14.90
N THR A 643 -14.41 -12.49 15.16
CA THR A 643 -15.86 -12.31 15.05
C THR A 643 -16.45 -11.39 16.12
N GLU A 644 -15.79 -11.23 17.26
CA GLU A 644 -16.23 -10.34 18.34
C GLU A 644 -15.75 -8.90 18.13
N ARG A 645 -14.45 -8.70 17.88
CA ARG A 645 -13.87 -7.35 17.79
C ARG A 645 -14.34 -6.59 16.55
N TYR A 646 -14.51 -7.30 15.43
CA TYR A 646 -14.97 -6.71 14.18
C TYR A 646 -16.50 -6.72 14.04
N ALA A 647 -17.25 -7.26 15.01
CA ALA A 647 -18.70 -7.47 14.90
C ALA A 647 -19.48 -6.21 14.49
N PHE A 648 -19.11 -5.05 15.03
CA PHE A 648 -19.80 -3.80 14.71
C PHE A 648 -19.48 -3.30 13.30
N MET A 649 -18.26 -3.51 12.80
CA MET A 649 -17.89 -3.16 11.42
C MET A 649 -18.66 -4.06 10.43
N LEU A 650 -18.72 -5.36 10.72
CA LEU A 650 -19.44 -6.35 9.90
C LEU A 650 -20.97 -6.15 9.90
N ALA A 651 -21.50 -5.51 10.93
CA ALA A 651 -22.93 -5.18 11.04
C ALA A 651 -23.29 -3.85 10.36
N ASP A 652 -22.29 -3.04 10.03
CA ASP A 652 -22.45 -1.76 9.36
C ASP A 652 -22.64 -1.95 7.84
N ASP A 653 -23.19 -0.95 7.16
CA ASP A 653 -23.37 -0.99 5.70
C ASP A 653 -22.12 -0.55 4.93
N GLN A 654 -21.10 -0.04 5.63
CA GLN A 654 -19.79 0.22 5.07
C GLN A 654 -19.15 -1.08 4.59
N SER A 655 -18.64 -1.06 3.36
CA SER A 655 -17.99 -2.21 2.72
C SER A 655 -16.49 -2.34 3.05
N THR A 656 -15.97 -1.52 3.98
CA THR A 656 -14.55 -1.41 4.35
C THR A 656 -14.37 -1.36 5.87
N LEU A 657 -13.14 -1.60 6.34
CA LEU A 657 -12.80 -1.67 7.75
C LEU A 657 -12.32 -0.31 8.29
N TRP A 658 -12.66 -0.03 9.54
CA TRP A 658 -12.49 1.28 10.16
C TRP A 658 -11.14 1.41 10.85
N GLU A 659 -10.70 2.63 11.09
CA GLU A 659 -9.41 2.97 11.72
C GLU A 659 -9.32 2.46 13.16
N LEU A 660 -10.40 2.55 13.95
CA LEU A 660 -10.39 2.25 15.38
C LEU A 660 -11.54 1.33 15.81
N PHE A 661 -11.26 0.46 16.79
CA PHE A 661 -12.27 -0.35 17.46
C PHE A 661 -13.08 0.42 18.51
N GLU A 662 -12.59 1.57 18.97
CA GLU A 662 -13.21 2.38 20.00
C GLU A 662 -13.28 3.83 19.55
N ASP A 663 -14.22 4.57 20.13
CA ASP A 663 -14.32 6.01 19.93
C ASP A 663 -13.35 6.68 20.89
N ILE A 664 -12.32 7.32 20.36
CA ILE A 664 -11.26 7.96 21.17
C ILE A 664 -11.48 9.46 21.35
N SER A 665 -12.71 9.97 21.13
CA SER A 665 -12.99 11.40 21.24
C SER A 665 -12.71 11.94 22.65
N GLY A 666 -11.82 12.93 22.75
CA GLY A 666 -11.49 13.62 24.01
C GLY A 666 -10.11 13.34 24.62
N GLU A 667 -9.38 12.34 24.14
CA GLU A 667 -8.05 11.95 24.68
C GLU A 667 -6.88 12.54 23.87
N GLY A 668 -6.76 13.87 23.84
CA GLY A 668 -5.68 14.55 23.08
C GLY A 668 -5.72 14.38 21.55
N SER A 669 -6.55 13.47 21.06
CA SER A 669 -6.86 13.09 19.67
C SER A 669 -7.91 14.00 19.02
N GLY A 670 -8.55 14.90 19.79
CA GLY A 670 -9.66 15.72 19.30
C GLY A 670 -10.95 14.92 19.12
N ALA A 671 -11.85 15.39 18.25
CA ALA A 671 -13.13 14.75 17.98
C ALA A 671 -13.00 13.58 16.96
N LEU A 672 -11.92 12.79 17.04
CA LEU A 672 -11.58 11.79 16.01
C LEU A 672 -12.58 10.63 15.90
N GLY A 673 -13.48 10.47 16.88
CA GLY A 673 -14.45 9.38 16.87
C GLY A 673 -13.74 8.03 16.78
N ARG A 674 -14.22 7.19 15.86
CA ARG A 674 -13.59 5.91 15.47
C ARG A 674 -12.64 6.05 14.27
N GLY A 675 -12.25 7.28 13.93
CA GLY A 675 -11.45 7.58 12.76
C GLY A 675 -12.21 7.43 11.45
N THR A 676 -11.51 7.19 10.34
CA THR A 676 -12.14 6.87 9.05
C THR A 676 -12.78 5.48 9.07
N PHE A 677 -13.82 5.25 8.27
CA PHE A 677 -14.41 3.93 8.04
C PHE A 677 -13.69 3.11 6.94
N ASN A 678 -12.56 3.61 6.44
CA ASN A 678 -11.72 2.91 5.47
C ASN A 678 -10.24 3.14 5.77
N HIS A 679 -9.69 2.33 6.68
CA HIS A 679 -8.28 2.42 7.09
C HIS A 679 -7.52 1.12 6.85
N ALA A 680 -6.37 1.24 6.19
CA ALA A 680 -5.68 0.10 5.62
C ALA A 680 -5.09 -0.87 6.65
N TRP A 681 -4.66 -0.39 7.81
CA TRP A 681 -4.10 -1.27 8.84
C TRP A 681 -5.06 -2.29 9.46
N SER A 682 -6.36 -2.19 9.16
CA SER A 682 -7.40 -3.01 9.79
C SER A 682 -7.58 -4.36 9.10
N GLY A 683 -6.95 -4.55 7.94
CA GLY A 683 -7.07 -5.73 7.07
C GLY A 683 -6.26 -6.96 7.52
N GLY A 684 -5.61 -6.91 8.69
CA GLY A 684 -4.86 -8.03 9.28
C GLY A 684 -5.55 -9.42 9.20
N PRO A 685 -6.88 -9.55 9.45
CA PRO A 685 -7.58 -10.82 9.33
C PRO A 685 -7.44 -11.51 7.97
N LEU A 686 -7.32 -10.76 6.87
CA LEU A 686 -7.06 -11.31 5.54
C LEU A 686 -5.80 -12.19 5.54
N THR A 687 -4.71 -11.63 6.04
CA THR A 687 -3.43 -12.34 6.14
C THR A 687 -3.55 -13.54 7.07
N ILE A 688 -4.23 -13.40 8.22
CA ILE A 688 -4.35 -14.51 9.19
C ILE A 688 -5.16 -15.67 8.62
N LEU A 689 -6.27 -15.38 7.95
CA LEU A 689 -7.14 -16.39 7.33
C LEU A 689 -6.41 -17.13 6.20
N SER A 690 -5.72 -16.42 5.32
CA SER A 690 -4.98 -17.04 4.22
C SER A 690 -3.71 -17.78 4.69
N GLN A 691 -2.91 -17.15 5.55
CA GLN A 691 -1.60 -17.66 5.97
C GLN A 691 -1.70 -18.81 6.98
N TYR A 692 -2.65 -18.75 7.92
CA TYR A 692 -2.72 -19.69 9.04
C TYR A 692 -3.97 -20.58 9.02
N VAL A 693 -5.15 -20.04 8.72
CA VAL A 693 -6.36 -20.86 8.66
C VAL A 693 -6.32 -21.79 7.45
N ALA A 694 -6.09 -21.25 6.25
CA ALA A 694 -5.79 -22.09 5.07
C ALA A 694 -4.37 -22.68 5.11
N GLY A 695 -3.45 -22.02 5.83
CA GLY A 695 -2.14 -22.56 6.18
C GLY A 695 -1.06 -22.41 5.12
N VAL A 696 -1.27 -21.57 4.09
CA VAL A 696 -0.36 -21.43 2.95
C VAL A 696 0.61 -20.28 3.18
N SER A 697 1.92 -20.56 3.26
CA SER A 697 2.94 -19.53 3.52
C SER A 697 4.33 -19.91 2.97
N PRO A 698 5.21 -18.96 2.61
CA PRO A 698 6.53 -19.30 2.10
C PRO A 698 7.47 -19.80 3.20
N ILE A 699 8.22 -20.86 2.90
CA ILE A 699 9.38 -21.33 3.70
C ILE A 699 10.67 -20.74 3.09
N LYS A 700 10.79 -20.80 1.77
CA LYS A 700 11.85 -20.15 0.98
C LYS A 700 11.30 -18.98 0.17
N PRO A 701 12.16 -18.05 -0.28
CA PRO A 701 11.74 -16.93 -1.12
C PRO A 701 10.93 -17.37 -2.35
N ALA A 702 10.01 -16.53 -2.79
CA ALA A 702 9.17 -16.73 -3.98
C ALA A 702 8.35 -18.05 -3.99
N PHE A 703 8.12 -18.66 -2.82
CA PHE A 703 7.42 -19.95 -2.68
C PHE A 703 8.12 -21.12 -3.38
N GLU A 704 9.43 -21.05 -3.62
CA GLU A 704 10.25 -22.20 -4.07
C GLU A 704 10.03 -23.41 -3.15
N GLU A 705 9.91 -23.14 -1.86
CA GLU A 705 9.38 -24.08 -0.86
C GLU A 705 8.35 -23.34 -0.01
N PHE A 706 7.19 -23.97 0.20
CA PHE A 706 6.10 -23.37 0.96
C PHE A 706 5.50 -24.38 1.94
N ARG A 707 4.85 -23.85 2.97
CA ARG A 707 4.12 -24.61 3.98
C ARG A 707 2.65 -24.69 3.59
N VAL A 708 2.05 -25.85 3.87
CA VAL A 708 0.60 -26.03 3.99
C VAL A 708 0.32 -26.62 5.38
N ARG A 709 -0.02 -25.77 6.35
CA ARG A 709 -0.35 -26.15 7.75
C ARG A 709 -1.66 -25.50 8.15
N PRO A 710 -2.81 -26.05 7.76
CA PRO A 710 -4.10 -25.42 8.05
C PRO A 710 -4.45 -25.54 9.52
N GLN A 711 -4.83 -24.42 10.14
CA GLN A 711 -5.32 -24.35 11.51
C GLN A 711 -6.82 -24.03 11.53
N LEU A 712 -7.63 -25.08 11.40
CA LEU A 712 -9.06 -24.94 11.12
C LEU A 712 -9.88 -24.37 12.27
N GLY A 713 -9.44 -24.53 13.52
CA GLY A 713 -10.26 -24.15 14.68
C GLY A 713 -11.62 -24.85 14.63
N ALA A 714 -12.70 -24.07 14.55
CA ALA A 714 -14.07 -24.61 14.48
C ALA A 714 -14.54 -24.93 13.05
N LEU A 715 -13.77 -24.53 12.03
CA LEU A 715 -14.15 -24.65 10.62
C LEU A 715 -14.05 -26.09 10.12
N ARG A 716 -14.88 -26.41 9.14
CA ARG A 716 -14.83 -27.71 8.44
C ARG A 716 -14.46 -27.58 6.98
N GLN A 717 -14.71 -26.41 6.38
CA GLN A 717 -14.46 -26.18 4.97
C GLN A 717 -13.65 -24.91 4.79
N VAL A 718 -12.60 -24.99 3.98
CA VAL A 718 -11.78 -23.85 3.56
C VAL A 718 -11.44 -24.03 2.09
N ASP A 719 -11.60 -22.99 1.28
CA ASP A 719 -11.10 -22.89 -0.09
C ASP A 719 -10.30 -21.59 -0.21
N CYS A 720 -9.02 -21.70 -0.54
CA CYS A 720 -8.12 -20.57 -0.62
C CYS A 720 -7.24 -20.68 -1.87
N SER A 721 -6.99 -19.53 -2.49
CA SER A 721 -5.98 -19.39 -3.54
C SER A 721 -5.00 -18.29 -3.18
N VAL A 722 -3.72 -18.57 -3.39
CA VAL A 722 -2.60 -17.66 -3.06
C VAL A 722 -1.78 -17.44 -4.33
N PRO A 723 -1.74 -16.21 -4.86
CA PRO A 723 -0.89 -15.89 -6.00
C PRO A 723 0.59 -15.90 -5.57
N THR A 724 1.46 -16.51 -6.39
CA THR A 724 2.90 -16.52 -6.15
C THR A 724 3.66 -16.24 -7.45
N PRO A 725 4.96 -15.88 -7.39
CA PRO A 725 5.79 -15.72 -8.60
C PRO A 725 5.87 -16.96 -9.48
N LEU A 726 5.69 -18.15 -8.92
CA LEU A 726 5.72 -19.42 -9.67
C LEU A 726 4.34 -19.81 -10.25
N GLY A 727 3.26 -19.16 -9.80
CA GLY A 727 1.88 -19.46 -10.17
C GLY A 727 0.96 -19.53 -8.95
N THR A 728 -0.34 -19.68 -9.18
CA THR A 728 -1.31 -19.72 -8.08
C THR A 728 -1.28 -21.06 -7.36
N ILE A 729 -1.09 -21.02 -6.04
CA ILE A 729 -1.33 -22.18 -5.16
C ILE A 729 -2.83 -22.21 -4.83
N ARG A 730 -3.47 -23.38 -4.95
CA ARG A 730 -4.84 -23.59 -4.44
C ARG A 730 -4.82 -24.59 -3.29
N CYS A 731 -5.54 -24.30 -2.23
CA CYS A 731 -5.69 -25.15 -1.05
C CYS A 731 -7.19 -25.30 -0.76
N ARG A 732 -7.70 -26.54 -0.78
CA ARG A 732 -9.08 -26.85 -0.43
C ARG A 732 -9.14 -27.91 0.66
N ILE A 733 -9.96 -27.67 1.66
CA ILE A 733 -10.12 -28.52 2.83
C ILE A 733 -11.60 -28.84 2.96
N ASP A 734 -11.91 -30.14 3.13
CA ASP A 734 -13.23 -30.63 3.46
C ASP A 734 -13.14 -31.66 4.58
N ALA A 735 -13.55 -31.26 5.78
CA ALA A 735 -13.46 -32.05 7.01
C ALA A 735 -14.83 -32.57 7.46
N THR A 736 -15.45 -33.45 6.66
CA THR A 736 -16.67 -34.15 7.08
C THR A 736 -16.40 -35.21 8.16
N ALA A 737 -17.44 -35.61 8.90
CA ALA A 737 -17.31 -36.56 10.02
C ALA A 737 -16.76 -37.95 9.63
N ARG A 738 -16.83 -38.35 8.34
CA ARG A 738 -16.40 -39.67 7.87
C ARG A 738 -15.12 -39.66 7.04
N THR A 739 -14.78 -38.52 6.44
CA THR A 739 -13.64 -38.39 5.54
C THR A 739 -13.15 -36.96 5.58
N ARG A 740 -11.85 -36.78 5.84
CA ARG A 740 -11.19 -35.48 5.90
C ARG A 740 -10.24 -35.36 4.73
N GLN A 741 -10.35 -34.31 3.94
CA GLN A 741 -9.60 -34.14 2.70
C GLN A 741 -8.87 -32.81 2.68
N LEU A 742 -7.60 -32.84 2.28
CA LEU A 742 -6.80 -31.69 1.91
C LEU A 742 -6.38 -31.86 0.45
N PHE A 743 -6.80 -30.94 -0.40
CA PHE A 743 -6.37 -30.85 -1.79
C PHE A 743 -5.46 -29.63 -1.96
N VAL A 744 -4.36 -29.81 -2.67
CA VAL A 744 -3.48 -28.71 -3.07
C VAL A 744 -3.08 -28.83 -4.53
N SER A 745 -3.10 -27.70 -5.22
CA SER A 745 -2.51 -27.49 -6.54
C SER A 745 -1.27 -26.62 -6.35
N ALA A 746 -0.09 -27.18 -6.59
CA ALA A 746 1.19 -26.51 -6.45
C ALA A 746 1.80 -26.18 -7.83
N PRO A 747 2.26 -24.94 -8.09
CA PRO A 747 2.82 -24.57 -9.39
C PRO A 747 4.18 -25.26 -9.67
N ASP A 748 4.54 -25.37 -10.94
CA ASP A 748 5.84 -25.90 -11.36
C ASP A 748 7.00 -25.12 -10.72
N GLY A 749 8.05 -25.85 -10.32
CA GLY A 749 9.22 -25.28 -9.64
C GLY A 749 9.05 -25.03 -8.14
N SER A 750 7.87 -25.34 -7.56
CA SER A 750 7.63 -25.26 -6.12
C SER A 750 7.62 -26.62 -5.42
N ALA A 751 7.85 -26.62 -4.11
CA ALA A 751 7.68 -27.78 -3.24
C ALA A 751 6.90 -27.40 -1.97
N ALA A 752 6.00 -28.28 -1.53
CA ALA A 752 5.19 -28.08 -0.34
C ALA A 752 5.67 -28.95 0.82
N ARG A 753 5.75 -28.37 2.02
CA ARG A 753 5.81 -29.09 3.30
C ARG A 753 4.46 -29.01 3.97
N VAL A 754 3.84 -30.17 4.18
CA VAL A 754 2.42 -30.29 4.50
C VAL A 754 2.27 -30.91 5.88
N ASP A 755 1.57 -30.20 6.74
CA ASP A 755 1.12 -30.64 8.05
C ASP A 755 -0.41 -30.77 8.01
N LEU A 756 -0.93 -31.96 8.31
CA LEU A 756 -2.38 -32.13 8.40
C LEU A 756 -2.93 -31.42 9.64
N PRO A 757 -4.17 -30.90 9.60
CA PRO A 757 -4.75 -30.19 10.75
C PRO A 757 -4.76 -31.03 12.03
N ASP A 758 -4.61 -30.35 13.16
CA ASP A 758 -4.59 -31.00 14.47
C ASP A 758 -5.84 -31.87 14.71
N GLY A 759 -5.63 -33.06 15.28
CA GLY A 759 -6.68 -34.04 15.51
C GLY A 759 -7.16 -34.80 14.26
N TRP A 760 -6.57 -34.55 13.08
CA TRP A 760 -6.90 -35.33 11.89
C TRP A 760 -6.37 -36.75 11.95
N ILE A 761 -5.16 -36.94 12.51
CA ILE A 761 -4.47 -38.23 12.62
C ILE A 761 -4.56 -38.74 14.06
N ASP A 762 -4.99 -39.98 14.20
CA ASP A 762 -4.94 -40.77 15.42
C ASP A 762 -4.21 -42.11 15.20
N ALA A 763 -4.16 -42.95 16.24
CA ALA A 763 -3.45 -44.23 16.21
C ALA A 763 -3.96 -45.22 15.16
N ASP A 764 -5.20 -45.06 14.67
CA ASP A 764 -5.90 -45.97 13.75
C ASP A 764 -6.20 -45.30 12.40
N SER A 765 -5.64 -44.12 12.16
CA SER A 765 -5.86 -43.36 10.94
C SER A 765 -5.08 -43.90 9.76
N THR A 766 -5.74 -43.94 8.60
CA THR A 766 -5.13 -44.22 7.31
C THR A 766 -5.11 -42.93 6.48
N VAL A 767 -3.95 -42.59 5.91
CA VAL A 767 -3.79 -41.45 4.98
C VAL A 767 -3.50 -41.96 3.57
N ARG A 768 -4.30 -41.48 2.62
CA ARG A 768 -4.13 -41.73 1.18
C ARG A 768 -3.68 -40.48 0.45
N VAL A 769 -2.70 -40.61 -0.44
CA VAL A 769 -2.32 -39.60 -1.44
C VAL A 769 -2.82 -40.08 -2.78
N ASN A 770 -3.75 -39.37 -3.42
CA ASN A 770 -4.33 -39.75 -4.72
C ASN A 770 -4.70 -41.25 -4.77
N ASP A 771 -5.41 -41.71 -3.72
CA ASP A 771 -5.86 -43.09 -3.47
C ASP A 771 -4.80 -44.12 -3.01
N VAL A 772 -3.52 -43.75 -2.99
CA VAL A 772 -2.42 -44.62 -2.50
C VAL A 772 -2.24 -44.44 -1.00
N VAL A 773 -2.33 -45.53 -0.22
CA VAL A 773 -2.08 -45.49 1.23
C VAL A 773 -0.60 -45.26 1.51
N VAL A 774 -0.26 -44.10 2.10
CA VAL A 774 1.11 -43.69 2.45
C VAL A 774 1.39 -43.75 3.96
N TRP A 775 0.33 -43.76 4.76
CA TRP A 775 0.37 -43.87 6.21
C TRP A 775 -0.79 -44.73 6.70
N ASP A 776 -0.52 -45.66 7.60
CA ASP A 776 -1.53 -46.54 8.17
C ASP A 776 -1.19 -46.90 9.61
N ALA A 777 -2.16 -46.74 10.52
CA ALA A 777 -2.05 -47.08 11.94
C ALA A 777 -0.75 -46.59 12.61
N GLY A 778 -0.36 -45.34 12.34
CA GLY A 778 0.84 -44.71 12.90
C GLY A 778 2.16 -45.13 12.25
N ARG A 779 2.13 -45.75 11.07
CA ARG A 779 3.33 -46.19 10.34
C ARG A 779 3.29 -45.73 8.88
N ARG A 780 4.43 -45.30 8.37
CA ARG A 780 4.66 -45.09 6.93
C ARG A 780 4.58 -46.43 6.19
N THR A 781 3.91 -46.46 5.04
CA THR A 781 3.88 -47.66 4.18
C THR A 781 5.11 -47.72 3.25
N ALA A 782 5.43 -48.90 2.74
CA ALA A 782 6.56 -49.11 1.82
C ALA A 782 6.24 -48.69 0.36
N VAL A 783 5.08 -48.06 0.11
CA VAL A 783 4.61 -47.76 -1.25
C VAL A 783 5.23 -46.44 -1.73
N SER A 784 5.63 -46.41 -3.00
CA SER A 784 6.09 -45.18 -3.65
C SER A 784 4.89 -44.26 -3.94
N SER A 785 5.01 -43.00 -3.57
CA SER A 785 4.03 -41.94 -3.79
C SER A 785 4.78 -40.68 -4.21
N PRO A 786 4.19 -39.82 -5.07
CA PRO A 786 4.79 -38.53 -5.41
C PRO A 786 4.94 -37.63 -4.18
N VAL A 787 4.06 -37.79 -3.18
CA VAL A 787 4.18 -37.14 -1.87
C VAL A 787 4.89 -38.08 -0.90
N ALA A 788 6.04 -37.67 -0.39
CA ALA A 788 6.86 -38.43 0.55
C ALA A 788 6.50 -38.10 2.01
N VAL A 789 6.67 -39.08 2.91
CA VAL A 789 6.53 -38.88 4.35
C VAL A 789 7.92 -38.61 4.96
N GLU A 790 8.11 -37.41 5.52
CA GLU A 790 9.38 -36.90 6.05
C GLU A 790 9.62 -37.33 7.51
N SER A 791 8.62 -37.15 8.39
CA SER A 791 8.71 -37.50 9.81
C SER A 791 7.83 -38.71 10.18
N ALA A 792 8.22 -39.45 11.21
CA ALA A 792 7.54 -40.66 11.70
C ALA A 792 6.93 -40.47 13.10
N GLU A 793 6.68 -39.23 13.53
CA GLU A 793 5.88 -39.01 14.73
C GLU A 793 4.49 -39.62 14.51
N ARG A 794 4.08 -40.51 15.43
CA ARG A 794 2.97 -41.44 15.23
C ARG A 794 1.64 -40.74 14.93
N ASP A 795 1.48 -39.53 15.43
CA ASP A 795 0.28 -38.70 15.41
C ASP A 795 0.44 -37.39 14.61
N ARG A 796 1.65 -37.07 14.11
CA ARG A 796 1.93 -35.85 13.34
C ARG A 796 2.90 -36.10 12.17
N PRO A 797 2.50 -36.91 11.17
CA PRO A 797 3.32 -37.09 9.98
C PRO A 797 3.41 -35.80 9.17
N VAL A 798 4.64 -35.43 8.78
CA VAL A 798 4.91 -34.33 7.85
C VAL A 798 5.11 -34.91 6.45
N PHE A 799 4.49 -34.27 5.45
CA PHE A 799 4.59 -34.70 4.06
C PHE A 799 5.38 -33.69 3.22
N LEU A 800 6.21 -34.19 2.31
CA LEU A 800 6.90 -33.40 1.29
C LEU A 800 6.28 -33.70 -0.06
N ALA A 801 5.67 -32.70 -0.67
CA ALA A 801 4.97 -32.82 -1.95
C ALA A 801 5.64 -31.96 -3.03
N PRO A 802 5.88 -32.49 -4.23
CA PRO A 802 6.36 -31.70 -5.36
C PRO A 802 5.23 -30.83 -5.94
N ALA A 803 5.57 -30.05 -6.97
CA ALA A 803 4.61 -29.41 -7.86
C ALA A 803 3.57 -30.39 -8.42
N GLY A 804 2.38 -29.87 -8.74
CA GLY A 804 1.23 -30.60 -9.27
C GLY A 804 0.06 -30.69 -8.30
N ASP A 805 -0.93 -31.50 -8.69
CA ASP A 805 -2.16 -31.69 -7.95
C ASP A 805 -2.08 -32.94 -7.06
N TRP A 806 -2.36 -32.77 -5.78
CA TRP A 806 -2.41 -33.88 -4.84
C TRP A 806 -3.54 -33.72 -3.83
N ARG A 807 -4.09 -34.86 -3.41
CA ARG A 807 -5.13 -34.96 -2.39
C ARG A 807 -4.69 -35.91 -1.29
N LEU A 808 -4.59 -35.39 -0.06
CA LEU A 808 -4.50 -36.20 1.14
C LEU A 808 -5.91 -36.49 1.66
N THR A 809 -6.25 -37.76 1.81
CA THR A 809 -7.51 -38.22 2.39
C THR A 809 -7.24 -39.02 3.65
N VAL A 810 -7.83 -38.59 4.76
CA VAL A 810 -7.74 -39.25 6.06
C VAL A 810 -9.05 -39.97 6.38
N THR A 811 -8.94 -41.23 6.78
CA THR A 811 -10.04 -42.08 7.26
C THR A 811 -9.66 -42.70 8.60
N SER A 812 -10.57 -42.73 9.59
CA SER A 812 -10.36 -43.39 10.88
C SER A 812 -11.38 -44.50 11.15
N ALA A 813 -10.99 -45.53 11.90
CA ALA A 813 -11.83 -46.71 12.17
C ALA A 813 -13.06 -46.41 13.05
N ALA A 814 -13.02 -45.37 13.90
CA ALA A 814 -14.12 -44.99 14.79
C ALA A 814 -15.42 -44.57 14.06
N ALA A 815 -15.36 -44.30 12.75
CA ALA A 815 -16.53 -43.98 11.93
C ALA A 815 -17.28 -45.22 11.38
N ALA A 816 -16.71 -46.43 11.49
CA ALA A 816 -17.26 -47.64 10.89
C ALA A 816 -18.21 -48.43 11.81
N ASP A 817 -18.10 -48.28 13.15
CA ASP A 817 -18.79 -49.15 14.10
C ASP A 817 -20.16 -48.64 14.61
N GLY A 818 -20.61 -47.47 14.15
CA GLY A 818 -21.96 -46.97 14.44
C GLY A 818 -23.12 -47.79 13.84
N ASN A 819 -22.83 -48.89 13.13
CA ASN A 819 -23.82 -49.72 12.44
C ASN A 819 -23.86 -51.19 12.92
N ARG A 820 -23.33 -51.49 14.11
CA ARG A 820 -23.39 -52.84 14.71
C ARG A 820 -24.14 -52.94 16.05
N ALA A 821 -24.80 -51.88 16.50
CA ALA A 821 -25.65 -51.91 17.70
C ALA A 821 -27.10 -51.48 17.40
N SER A 822 -27.77 -52.15 16.46
CA SER A 822 -29.25 -52.05 16.30
C SER A 822 -29.88 -53.32 15.69
N ALA A 823 -29.25 -54.48 15.88
CA ALA A 823 -29.78 -55.78 15.43
C ALA A 823 -29.57 -56.87 16.48
N ALA A 824 -30.16 -56.69 17.66
CA ALA A 824 -30.51 -57.72 18.64
C ALA A 824 -31.59 -57.07 19.53
N GLY A 825 -32.88 -57.26 19.28
CA GLY A 825 -33.59 -58.52 19.43
C GLY A 825 -34.62 -58.32 20.55
N ILE A 826 -35.81 -57.85 20.21
CA ILE A 826 -37.00 -57.93 21.07
C ILE A 826 -37.87 -59.03 20.46
N VAL A 827 -37.82 -60.20 21.10
CA VAL A 827 -38.87 -61.23 21.04
C VAL A 827 -39.11 -61.63 22.49
N ASP A 828 -40.37 -61.47 22.90
CA ASP A 828 -41.02 -61.66 24.21
C ASP A 828 -40.61 -60.75 25.38
#